data_AF-A0A4R8MG91-F1
#
_entry.id   AF-A0A4R8MG91-F1
#
_cell.length_a   1.000
_cell.length_b   1.000
_cell.length_c   1.000
_cell.angle_alpha   90.00
_cell.angle_beta   90.00
_cell.angle_gamma   90.00
#
_symmetry.space_group_name_H-M   'P 1'
#
loop_
_entity.id
_entity.type
_entity.pdbx_description
1 polymer ?
#
loop_
_entity_poly.entity_id
_entity_poly.type
_entity_poly.pdbx_seq_one_letter_code
_entity_poly.pdbx_strand_id
1 'polypeptide(L)'
;MRNASKIIEAFFTSIQLYCLIIVIFVTNIFILIRTKFIYTFIIFFLGISTILTAQDKKKISIEYAGRLNVDEENYPGAKVLTRNSMQQVHIAHAGSNMWCDKAIYYSGENFVEAYGNVIVKQGDTITMTSKYVEYSGTSQLAFASGEVVLKSPNSTISSDTLYFDRIKQQSFYKSGGNVVKDSSGTITSKIGRYYMTDKKFQFVDDVVLTGDGTVVNSNYFDFYEDTGLAYLFGPSTITTEDSKTYCEKGFYDTKNKTGYALKDSKIYYDDRIIEGDSLYFDNTKSFASATNNIKITDTINKSIVTGHYAEVFRAKDSLFITKRALVTTVQEKDSVYLHADKIMVTGKPENRITRAYYNAKLFKTDISAKADSIHADQKTGITELINLDRFAPTDAFSTKRRPILWNNANQMTGDTIHLISNSKTEKLDSLRVFNNAFIISKDTISENGYNQIFGITLVGLFNDANELREVNINKNAESIFYTRDENQELIGIDKAKSGSIKMLFANSDIEEYTRLNTVDGTLFPEKDYQEKDKFLKGFDWREDERPLSVDDLFKEDKPFELTVIKGLEDYVPQENFFDEELLERMSQVGRKEKAKYTIKLSDLTLRGGKPFSLKEISKTKFNITKVVGKPNAVVMGIYIEFSYKNLKDLDRTYVLDLQKKPKSDNLNQLRILKGITDWNPINNPIYLTYKDGETIINLYEEIMKSSQKNIEYYSGVNSLQLLVGYFKSFDLSASTNTVLDYNMSMYLK
;
A
#
# COMPACT_ATOMS: atom_id res chain seq x y z
N MET A 1 -73.45 -61.37 7.64
CA MET A 1 -72.50 -60.24 7.78
C MET A 1 -71.03 -60.65 7.91
N ARG A 2 -70.65 -61.68 8.69
CA ARG A 2 -69.22 -62.08 8.84
C ARG A 2 -68.51 -62.61 7.56
N ASN A 3 -69.22 -63.26 6.64
CA ASN A 3 -68.60 -63.77 5.41
C ASN A 3 -68.35 -62.68 4.34
N ALA A 4 -69.14 -61.61 4.32
CA ALA A 4 -68.94 -60.50 3.38
C ALA A 4 -67.68 -59.69 3.72
N SER A 5 -67.40 -59.49 5.01
CA SER A 5 -66.21 -58.75 5.47
C SER A 5 -64.90 -59.47 5.11
N LYS A 6 -64.83 -60.80 5.22
CA LYS A 6 -63.62 -61.56 4.85
C LYS A 6 -63.33 -61.56 3.35
N ILE A 7 -64.38 -61.55 2.51
CA ILE A 7 -64.23 -61.49 1.06
C ILE A 7 -63.73 -60.09 0.65
N ILE A 8 -64.24 -59.04 1.30
CA ILE A 8 -63.79 -57.66 1.05
C ILE A 8 -62.32 -57.48 1.48
N GLU A 9 -61.93 -57.97 2.66
CA GLU A 9 -60.53 -57.94 3.10
C GLU A 9 -59.60 -58.69 2.13
N ALA A 10 -59.98 -59.90 1.71
CA ALA A 10 -59.20 -60.68 0.74
C ALA A 10 -59.06 -59.93 -0.59
N PHE A 11 -60.13 -59.29 -1.06
CA PHE A 11 -60.13 -58.50 -2.29
C PHE A 11 -59.18 -57.29 -2.18
N PHE A 12 -59.23 -56.55 -1.06
CA PHE A 12 -58.33 -55.41 -0.80
C PHE A 12 -56.87 -55.84 -0.68
N THR A 13 -56.56 -56.97 -0.03
CA THR A 13 -55.19 -57.49 0.03
C THR A 13 -54.66 -57.91 -1.34
N SER A 14 -55.50 -58.47 -2.21
CA SER A 14 -55.08 -58.82 -3.58
C SER A 14 -54.82 -57.58 -4.44
N ILE A 15 -55.62 -56.52 -4.27
CA ILE A 15 -55.42 -55.24 -4.96
C ILE A 15 -54.13 -54.58 -4.49
N GLN A 16 -53.85 -54.58 -3.18
CA GLN A 16 -52.58 -54.05 -2.67
C GLN A 16 -51.37 -54.79 -3.21
N LEU A 17 -51.45 -56.13 -3.31
CA LEU A 17 -50.36 -56.93 -3.87
C LEU A 17 -50.15 -56.63 -5.36
N TYR A 18 -51.23 -56.48 -6.14
CA TYR A 18 -51.15 -56.09 -7.54
C TYR A 18 -50.58 -54.68 -7.74
N CYS A 19 -51.01 -53.71 -6.92
CA CYS A 19 -50.45 -52.36 -6.94
C CYS A 19 -48.95 -52.37 -6.60
N LEU A 20 -48.52 -53.16 -5.61
CA LEU A 20 -47.11 -53.27 -5.24
C LEU A 20 -46.26 -53.86 -6.38
N ILE A 21 -46.76 -54.90 -7.05
CA ILE A 21 -46.08 -55.51 -8.20
C ILE A 21 -45.98 -54.52 -9.36
N ILE A 22 -47.03 -53.76 -9.65
CA ILE A 22 -47.01 -52.72 -10.69
C ILE A 22 -46.01 -51.62 -10.36
N VAL A 23 -45.97 -51.15 -9.11
CA VAL A 23 -45.01 -50.13 -8.66
C VAL A 23 -43.57 -50.63 -8.79
N ILE A 24 -43.28 -51.88 -8.39
CA ILE A 24 -41.96 -52.50 -8.54
C ILE A 24 -41.58 -52.66 -10.02
N PHE A 25 -42.53 -53.03 -10.88
CA PHE A 25 -42.27 -53.19 -12.31
C PHE A 25 -42.01 -51.84 -13.00
N VAL A 26 -42.80 -50.81 -12.68
CA VAL A 26 -42.62 -49.45 -13.21
C VAL A 26 -41.33 -48.81 -12.71
N THR A 27 -40.98 -48.98 -11.43
CA THR A 27 -39.70 -48.48 -10.89
C THR A 27 -38.50 -49.17 -11.53
N ASN A 28 -38.53 -50.48 -11.74
CA ASN A 28 -37.45 -51.19 -12.43
C ASN A 28 -37.33 -50.77 -13.91
N ILE A 29 -38.44 -50.52 -14.61
CA ILE A 29 -38.42 -49.98 -15.98
C ILE A 29 -37.82 -48.58 -16.02
N PHE A 30 -38.20 -47.70 -15.08
CA PHE A 30 -37.62 -46.36 -14.97
C PHE A 30 -36.12 -46.40 -14.66
N ILE A 31 -35.69 -47.29 -13.77
CA ILE A 31 -34.27 -47.49 -13.46
C ILE A 31 -33.54 -47.97 -14.72
N LEU A 32 -34.08 -48.95 -15.45
CA LEU A 32 -33.47 -49.51 -16.66
C LEU A 32 -33.33 -48.45 -17.77
N ILE A 33 -34.38 -47.66 -18.01
CA ILE A 33 -34.39 -46.54 -18.98
C ILE A 33 -33.36 -45.50 -18.57
N ARG A 34 -33.29 -45.14 -17.28
CA ARG A 34 -32.34 -44.15 -16.76
C ARG A 34 -30.90 -44.63 -16.87
N THR A 35 -30.61 -45.90 -16.57
CA THR A 35 -29.27 -46.49 -16.81
C THR A 35 -28.90 -46.51 -18.28
N LYS A 36 -29.80 -46.91 -19.19
CA LYS A 36 -29.52 -46.87 -20.64
C LYS A 36 -29.26 -45.45 -21.13
N PHE A 37 -30.03 -44.47 -20.67
CA PHE A 37 -29.83 -43.06 -21.03
C PHE A 37 -28.48 -42.54 -20.50
N ILE A 38 -28.08 -42.91 -19.29
CA ILE A 38 -26.77 -42.58 -18.71
C ILE A 38 -25.64 -43.22 -19.52
N TYR A 39 -25.73 -44.50 -19.90
CA TYR A 39 -24.71 -45.14 -20.74
C TYR A 39 -24.64 -44.53 -22.14
N THR A 40 -25.78 -44.20 -22.76
CA THR A 40 -25.79 -43.51 -24.07
C THR A 40 -25.21 -42.10 -23.97
N PHE A 41 -25.49 -41.37 -22.88
CA PHE A 41 -24.93 -40.03 -22.65
C PHE A 41 -23.42 -40.08 -22.37
N ILE A 42 -22.95 -41.08 -21.63
CA ILE A 42 -21.52 -41.33 -21.38
C ILE A 42 -20.80 -41.70 -22.68
N ILE A 43 -21.39 -42.55 -23.53
CA ILE A 43 -20.79 -42.93 -24.84
C ILE A 43 -20.77 -41.74 -25.80
N PHE A 44 -21.79 -40.87 -25.77
CA PHE A 44 -21.83 -39.64 -26.56
C PHE A 44 -20.78 -38.62 -26.09
N PHE A 45 -20.57 -38.47 -24.78
CA PHE A 45 -19.51 -37.63 -24.23
C PHE A 45 -18.09 -38.20 -24.48
N LEU A 46 -17.91 -39.52 -24.43
CA LEU A 46 -16.64 -40.15 -24.81
C LEU A 46 -16.34 -39.94 -26.30
N GLY A 47 -17.34 -39.98 -27.19
CA GLY A 47 -17.17 -39.73 -28.62
C GLY A 47 -16.83 -38.28 -28.99
N ILE A 48 -17.26 -37.30 -28.19
CA ILE A 48 -16.96 -35.87 -28.42
C ILE A 48 -15.55 -35.51 -27.94
N SER A 49 -15.02 -36.22 -26.94
CA SER A 49 -13.69 -35.96 -26.39
C SER A 49 -12.53 -36.28 -27.36
N THR A 50 -12.76 -37.16 -28.34
CA THR A 50 -11.73 -37.55 -29.34
C THR A 50 -11.65 -36.62 -30.56
N ILE A 51 -12.57 -35.66 -30.72
CA ILE A 51 -12.57 -34.74 -31.88
C ILE A 51 -11.89 -33.40 -31.55
N LEU A 52 -11.71 -33.07 -30.27
CA LEU A 52 -11.18 -31.77 -29.83
C LEU A 52 -9.65 -31.70 -29.67
N THR A 53 -8.91 -32.79 -29.87
CA THR A 53 -7.45 -32.85 -29.61
C THR A 53 -6.57 -32.93 -30.86
N ALA A 54 -7.13 -32.68 -32.05
CA ALA A 54 -6.36 -32.63 -33.29
C ALA A 54 -6.54 -31.29 -34.03
N GLN A 55 -6.34 -30.15 -33.34
CA GLN A 55 -5.90 -28.96 -34.06
C GLN A 55 -4.40 -29.10 -34.31
N ASP A 56 -4.03 -29.47 -35.54
CA ASP A 56 -2.64 -29.35 -35.97
C ASP A 56 -2.17 -27.91 -35.70
N LYS A 57 -1.10 -27.76 -34.90
CA LYS A 57 -0.49 -26.46 -34.63
C LYS A 57 -0.14 -25.84 -35.99
N LYS A 58 -0.74 -24.69 -36.31
CA LYS A 58 -0.52 -23.99 -37.58
C LYS A 58 0.99 -23.81 -37.78
N LYS A 59 1.46 -24.06 -39.00
CA LYS A 59 2.86 -23.82 -39.36
C LYS A 59 3.05 -22.37 -39.76
N ILE A 60 4.25 -21.86 -39.54
CA ILE A 60 4.68 -20.56 -40.04
C ILE A 60 4.72 -20.64 -41.58
N SER A 61 4.06 -19.69 -42.26
CA SER A 61 4.11 -19.53 -43.72
C SER A 61 5.05 -18.38 -44.10
N ILE A 62 5.77 -18.57 -45.21
CA ILE A 62 6.54 -17.50 -45.85
C ILE A 62 5.66 -16.97 -46.98
N GLU A 63 5.13 -15.76 -46.80
CA GLU A 63 4.30 -15.10 -47.82
C GLU A 63 5.17 -14.42 -48.88
N TYR A 64 6.32 -13.89 -48.47
CA TYR A 64 7.27 -13.27 -49.40
C TYR A 64 8.72 -13.34 -48.90
N ALA A 65 9.65 -13.60 -49.83
CA ALA A 65 11.07 -13.37 -49.64
C ALA A 65 11.70 -12.93 -50.96
N GLY A 66 12.51 -11.87 -50.96
CA GLY A 66 13.17 -11.39 -52.18
C GLY A 66 14.26 -12.35 -52.67
N ARG A 67 14.95 -13.01 -51.72
CA ARG A 67 15.86 -14.13 -51.98
C ARG A 67 15.73 -15.14 -50.85
N LEU A 68 15.75 -16.42 -51.22
CA LEU A 68 15.77 -17.55 -50.32
C LEU A 68 17.06 -18.33 -50.57
N ASN A 69 17.82 -18.58 -49.51
CA ASN A 69 19.03 -19.40 -49.54
C ASN A 69 19.00 -20.45 -48.43
N VAL A 70 19.81 -21.50 -48.57
CA VAL A 70 20.06 -22.48 -47.52
C VAL A 70 21.54 -22.42 -47.19
N ASP A 71 21.85 -22.11 -45.94
CA ASP A 71 23.22 -22.01 -45.42
C ASP A 71 23.38 -23.06 -44.33
N GLU A 72 23.61 -24.30 -44.75
CA GLU A 72 23.75 -25.45 -43.84
C GLU A 72 24.99 -25.35 -42.93
N GLU A 73 25.97 -24.50 -43.28
CA GLU A 73 27.18 -24.32 -42.48
C GLU A 73 26.90 -23.46 -41.24
N ASN A 74 26.18 -22.35 -41.40
CA ASN A 74 25.87 -21.43 -40.31
C ASN A 74 24.51 -21.69 -39.66
N TYR A 75 23.52 -22.21 -40.40
CA TYR A 75 22.14 -22.42 -39.94
C TYR A 75 21.60 -23.77 -40.45
N PRO A 76 22.03 -24.90 -39.85
CA PRO A 76 21.63 -26.23 -40.28
C PRO A 76 20.10 -26.42 -40.33
N GLY A 77 19.57 -26.90 -41.46
CA GLY A 77 18.13 -27.14 -41.65
C GLY A 77 17.26 -25.88 -41.70
N ALA A 78 17.85 -24.69 -41.78
CA ALA A 78 17.13 -23.41 -41.83
C ALA A 78 17.15 -22.78 -43.22
N LYS A 79 16.08 -22.04 -43.53
CA LYS A 79 16.00 -21.19 -44.73
C LYS A 79 16.35 -19.76 -44.36
N VAL A 80 17.36 -19.21 -45.03
CA VAL A 80 17.76 -17.80 -44.89
C VAL A 80 16.98 -16.98 -45.92
N LEU A 81 16.14 -16.08 -45.43
CA LEU A 81 15.28 -15.21 -46.22
C LEU A 81 15.83 -13.78 -46.14
N THR A 82 15.97 -13.11 -47.28
CA THR A 82 16.39 -11.70 -47.32
C THR A 82 15.45 -10.88 -48.19
N ARG A 83 15.21 -9.63 -47.77
CA ARG A 83 14.44 -8.65 -48.54
C ARG A 83 15.10 -8.33 -49.88
N ASN A 84 14.37 -7.65 -50.76
CA ASN A 84 14.94 -6.95 -51.92
C ASN A 84 14.52 -5.48 -51.91
N SER A 85 14.73 -4.76 -53.01
CA SER A 85 14.34 -3.35 -53.14
C SER A 85 12.84 -3.11 -53.19
N MET A 86 12.02 -4.14 -53.46
CA MET A 86 10.57 -4.01 -53.60
C MET A 86 9.83 -4.20 -52.28
N GLN A 87 10.19 -5.22 -51.49
CA GLN A 87 9.45 -5.58 -50.28
C GLN A 87 10.33 -6.27 -49.23
N GLN A 88 10.01 -6.07 -47.96
CA GLN A 88 10.57 -6.80 -46.82
C GLN A 88 10.17 -8.28 -46.86
N VAL A 89 10.96 -9.15 -46.22
CA VAL A 89 10.54 -10.54 -45.99
C VAL A 89 9.23 -10.51 -45.22
N HIS A 90 8.24 -11.31 -45.64
CA HIS A 90 6.91 -11.36 -45.02
C HIS A 90 6.60 -12.79 -44.60
N ILE A 91 6.36 -12.97 -43.31
CA ILE A 91 6.09 -14.24 -42.66
C ILE A 91 4.73 -14.13 -41.97
N ALA A 92 3.87 -15.14 -42.10
CA ALA A 92 2.58 -15.17 -41.45
C ALA A 92 2.40 -16.41 -40.57
N HIS A 93 1.69 -16.25 -39.46
CA HIS A 93 1.36 -17.35 -38.56
C HIS A 93 0.13 -17.04 -37.70
N ALA A 94 -0.91 -17.88 -37.84
CA ALA A 94 -2.13 -17.81 -37.04
C ALA A 94 -2.71 -16.38 -36.95
N GLY A 95 -2.90 -15.72 -38.10
CA GLY A 95 -3.48 -14.38 -38.19
C GLY A 95 -2.53 -13.23 -37.84
N SER A 96 -1.28 -13.51 -37.46
CA SER A 96 -0.24 -12.50 -37.28
C SER A 96 0.66 -12.43 -38.52
N ASN A 97 1.10 -11.23 -38.85
CA ASN A 97 2.03 -10.97 -39.94
C ASN A 97 3.31 -10.35 -39.36
N MET A 98 4.46 -10.76 -39.88
CA MET A 98 5.78 -10.28 -39.51
C MET A 98 6.54 -9.85 -40.77
N TRP A 99 7.09 -8.65 -40.75
CA TRP A 99 7.97 -8.12 -41.79
C TRP A 99 9.36 -7.87 -41.23
N CYS A 100 10.41 -8.13 -42.00
CA CYS A 100 11.79 -7.87 -41.61
C CYS A 100 12.75 -7.80 -42.81
N ASP A 101 13.98 -7.36 -42.57
CA ASP A 101 15.01 -7.27 -43.61
C ASP A 101 15.67 -8.63 -43.91
N LYS A 102 15.89 -9.43 -42.86
CA LYS A 102 16.41 -10.81 -42.96
C LYS A 102 15.69 -11.71 -41.96
N ALA A 103 15.34 -12.94 -42.35
CA ALA A 103 14.85 -13.96 -41.43
C ALA A 103 15.56 -15.29 -41.60
N ILE A 104 15.63 -16.06 -40.52
CA ILE A 104 16.16 -17.42 -40.49
C ILE A 104 15.04 -18.32 -40.01
N TYR A 105 14.51 -19.14 -40.91
CA TYR A 105 13.33 -19.96 -40.65
C TYR A 105 13.69 -21.45 -40.53
N TYR A 106 13.54 -21.98 -39.31
CA TYR A 106 13.75 -23.38 -38.98
C TYR A 106 12.45 -24.14 -39.16
N SER A 107 12.24 -24.67 -40.37
CA SER A 107 10.98 -25.34 -40.74
C SER A 107 10.67 -26.58 -39.89
N GLY A 108 11.70 -27.30 -39.42
CA GLY A 108 11.55 -28.48 -38.55
C GLY A 108 11.06 -28.12 -37.14
N GLU A 109 11.50 -26.98 -36.61
CA GLU A 109 11.18 -26.51 -35.26
C GLU A 109 9.96 -25.57 -35.23
N ASN A 110 9.49 -25.16 -36.41
CA ASN A 110 8.46 -24.13 -36.58
C ASN A 110 8.86 -22.85 -35.83
N PHE A 111 10.10 -22.40 -36.04
CA PHE A 111 10.73 -21.27 -35.35
C PHE A 111 11.36 -20.30 -36.34
N VAL A 112 11.33 -19.01 -36.02
CA VAL A 112 11.93 -17.96 -36.84
C VAL A 112 12.71 -16.95 -36.00
N GLU A 113 13.87 -16.57 -36.51
CA GLU A 113 14.64 -15.40 -36.08
C GLU A 113 14.52 -14.32 -37.16
N ALA A 114 14.09 -13.12 -36.79
CA ALA A 114 13.90 -12.00 -37.70
C ALA A 114 14.79 -10.82 -37.31
N TYR A 115 15.45 -10.22 -38.30
CA TYR A 115 16.47 -9.19 -38.14
C TYR A 115 16.20 -7.99 -39.02
N GLY A 116 16.41 -6.80 -38.47
CA GLY A 116 16.38 -5.51 -39.17
C GLY A 116 14.95 -5.05 -39.47
N ASN A 117 14.61 -3.85 -39.00
CA ASN A 117 13.31 -3.19 -39.20
C ASN A 117 12.13 -4.16 -39.05
N VAL A 118 12.10 -4.90 -37.93
CA VAL A 118 11.10 -5.95 -37.72
C VAL A 118 9.78 -5.29 -37.33
N ILE A 119 8.70 -5.68 -38.00
CA ILE A 119 7.33 -5.21 -37.75
C ILE A 119 6.45 -6.43 -37.57
N VAL A 120 5.77 -6.56 -36.43
CA VAL A 120 4.77 -7.61 -36.18
C VAL A 120 3.41 -6.96 -36.03
N LYS A 121 2.42 -7.41 -36.81
CA LYS A 121 1.02 -6.98 -36.72
C LYS A 121 0.12 -8.15 -36.43
N GLN A 122 -0.73 -8.01 -35.40
CA GLN A 122 -1.78 -8.96 -35.06
C GLN A 122 -3.14 -8.28 -35.29
N GLY A 123 -3.81 -8.66 -36.40
CA GLY A 123 -5.01 -7.97 -36.86
C GLY A 123 -4.74 -6.48 -37.13
N ASP A 124 -5.73 -5.64 -36.83
CA ASP A 124 -5.67 -4.19 -37.05
C ASP A 124 -5.25 -3.40 -35.79
N THR A 125 -5.19 -4.05 -34.63
CA THR A 125 -5.15 -3.35 -33.32
C THR A 125 -3.80 -3.36 -32.63
N ILE A 126 -2.92 -4.33 -32.93
CA ILE A 126 -1.63 -4.46 -32.24
C ILE A 126 -0.49 -4.44 -33.25
N THR A 127 0.45 -3.51 -33.07
CA THR A 127 1.67 -3.41 -33.87
C THR A 127 2.89 -3.34 -32.97
N MET A 128 3.86 -4.23 -33.19
CA MET A 128 5.16 -4.21 -32.53
C MET A 128 6.27 -3.93 -33.54
N THR A 129 7.22 -3.07 -33.20
CA THR A 129 8.43 -2.83 -33.99
C THR A 129 9.68 -3.06 -33.16
N SER A 130 10.74 -3.62 -33.75
CA SER A 130 12.04 -3.83 -33.09
C SER A 130 13.18 -4.05 -34.10
N LYS A 131 14.41 -4.18 -33.60
CA LYS A 131 15.57 -4.59 -34.41
C LYS A 131 15.68 -6.10 -34.60
N TYR A 132 15.17 -6.88 -33.64
CA TYR A 132 15.25 -8.34 -33.63
C TYR A 132 14.01 -8.97 -32.99
N VAL A 133 13.57 -10.11 -33.52
CA VAL A 133 12.51 -10.95 -32.94
C VAL A 133 12.85 -12.43 -33.09
N GLU A 134 12.67 -13.19 -32.01
CA GLU A 134 12.56 -14.64 -32.00
C GLU A 134 11.09 -15.02 -31.86
N TYR A 135 10.61 -15.97 -32.66
CA TYR A 135 9.23 -16.40 -32.60
C TYR A 135 9.09 -17.91 -32.85
N SER A 136 8.45 -18.61 -31.90
CA SER A 136 8.06 -20.00 -32.07
C SER A 136 6.61 -20.09 -32.51
N GLY A 137 6.32 -20.67 -33.66
CA GLY A 137 4.96 -21.00 -34.07
C GLY A 137 4.33 -22.11 -33.21
N THR A 138 5.17 -22.95 -32.59
CA THR A 138 4.74 -24.08 -31.74
C THR A 138 4.34 -23.64 -30.34
N SER A 139 5.15 -22.82 -29.67
CA SER A 139 4.80 -22.28 -28.36
C SER A 139 4.01 -20.98 -28.49
N GLN A 140 4.08 -20.25 -29.60
CA GLN A 140 3.52 -18.90 -29.79
C GLN A 140 4.07 -17.83 -28.82
N LEU A 141 5.28 -18.08 -28.30
CA LEU A 141 6.06 -17.08 -27.57
C LEU A 141 6.89 -16.29 -28.57
N ALA A 142 6.88 -14.96 -28.42
CA ALA A 142 7.80 -14.06 -29.08
C ALA A 142 8.74 -13.41 -28.07
N PHE A 143 10.01 -13.24 -28.43
CA PHE A 143 10.97 -12.39 -27.75
C PHE A 143 11.44 -11.33 -28.74
N ALA A 144 11.31 -10.06 -28.37
CA ALA A 144 11.77 -8.92 -29.17
C ALA A 144 12.87 -8.18 -28.43
N SER A 145 13.87 -7.69 -29.17
CA SER A 145 14.94 -6.87 -28.59
C SER A 145 15.42 -5.77 -29.51
N GLY A 146 15.93 -4.70 -28.90
CA GLY A 146 16.48 -3.53 -29.56
C GLY A 146 15.39 -2.57 -30.03
N GLU A 147 15.25 -1.45 -29.31
CA GLU A 147 14.27 -0.38 -29.58
C GLU A 147 12.84 -0.93 -29.80
N VAL A 148 12.39 -1.78 -28.86
CA VAL A 148 11.07 -2.41 -28.96
C VAL A 148 10.00 -1.38 -28.68
N VAL A 149 9.04 -1.24 -29.59
CA VAL A 149 7.85 -0.41 -29.42
C VAL A 149 6.61 -1.24 -29.75
N LEU A 150 5.74 -1.46 -28.76
CA LEU A 150 4.46 -2.15 -28.90
C LEU A 150 3.33 -1.13 -28.77
N LYS A 151 2.57 -0.95 -29.84
CA LYS A 151 1.41 -0.07 -29.90
C LYS A 151 0.11 -0.87 -29.83
N SER A 152 -0.76 -0.49 -28.90
CA SER A 152 -2.17 -0.88 -28.81
C SER A 152 -3.06 0.32 -29.16
N PRO A 153 -4.40 0.18 -29.24
CA PRO A 153 -5.29 1.28 -29.62
C PRO A 153 -5.20 2.53 -28.74
N ASN A 154 -4.91 2.42 -27.43
CA ASN A 154 -4.81 3.58 -26.54
C ASN A 154 -3.51 3.65 -25.73
N SER A 155 -2.49 2.84 -26.06
CA SER A 155 -1.21 2.88 -25.35
C SER A 155 -0.02 2.47 -26.23
N THR A 156 1.16 2.97 -25.86
CA THR A 156 2.43 2.60 -26.47
C THR A 156 3.41 2.19 -25.38
N ILE A 157 3.94 0.97 -25.48
CA ILE A 157 4.99 0.42 -24.60
C ILE A 157 6.31 0.48 -25.35
N SER A 158 7.35 1.02 -24.72
CA SER A 158 8.71 1.10 -25.23
C SER A 158 9.68 0.45 -24.25
N SER A 159 10.55 -0.46 -24.72
CA SER A 159 11.57 -1.14 -23.90
C SER A 159 12.75 -1.63 -24.75
N ASP A 160 13.87 -1.97 -24.13
CA ASP A 160 14.97 -2.67 -24.82
C ASP A 160 14.61 -4.11 -25.15
N THR A 161 13.88 -4.81 -24.26
CA THR A 161 13.45 -6.20 -24.46
C THR A 161 11.99 -6.39 -24.07
N LEU A 162 11.28 -7.22 -24.84
CA LEU A 162 9.88 -7.54 -24.58
C LEU A 162 9.61 -9.01 -24.90
N TYR A 163 8.95 -9.70 -23.97
CA TYR A 163 8.37 -11.01 -24.20
C TYR A 163 6.88 -10.85 -24.51
N PHE A 164 6.36 -11.67 -25.42
CA PHE A 164 4.94 -11.67 -25.76
C PHE A 164 4.40 -13.11 -25.88
N ASP A 165 3.53 -13.51 -24.95
CA ASP A 165 2.79 -14.77 -25.04
C ASP A 165 1.47 -14.52 -25.78
N ARG A 166 1.37 -15.02 -27.01
CA ARG A 166 0.16 -14.87 -27.83
C ARG A 166 -0.99 -15.76 -27.41
N ILE A 167 -0.78 -16.83 -26.65
CA ILE A 167 -1.90 -17.66 -26.17
C ILE A 167 -2.60 -16.93 -25.02
N LYS A 168 -1.83 -16.42 -24.06
CA LYS A 168 -2.36 -15.66 -22.92
C LYS A 168 -2.67 -14.20 -23.24
N GLN A 169 -2.19 -13.69 -24.39
CA GLN A 169 -2.25 -12.28 -24.78
C GLN A 169 -1.63 -11.37 -23.69
N GLN A 170 -0.40 -11.71 -23.29
CA GLN A 170 0.34 -10.98 -22.26
C GLN A 170 1.70 -10.55 -22.80
N SER A 171 2.06 -9.28 -22.60
CA SER A 171 3.43 -8.79 -22.84
C SER A 171 4.14 -8.45 -21.53
N PHE A 172 5.45 -8.65 -21.49
CA PHE A 172 6.25 -8.51 -20.29
C PHE A 172 7.65 -7.97 -20.60
N TYR A 173 8.11 -7.01 -19.81
CA TYR A 173 9.49 -6.53 -19.82
C TYR A 173 10.07 -6.52 -18.41
N LYS A 174 11.39 -6.67 -18.33
CA LYS A 174 12.18 -6.62 -17.07
C LYS A 174 13.44 -5.76 -17.17
N SER A 175 13.66 -5.12 -18.32
CA SER A 175 14.85 -4.32 -18.63
C SER A 175 14.59 -2.81 -18.52
N GLY A 176 13.54 -2.41 -17.78
CA GLY A 176 13.02 -1.06 -17.85
C GLY A 176 12.10 -0.85 -19.05
N GLY A 177 11.04 -0.08 -18.86
CA GLY A 177 10.10 0.25 -19.91
C GLY A 177 9.35 1.55 -19.63
N ASN A 178 8.82 2.12 -20.70
CA ASN A 178 8.01 3.32 -20.70
C ASN A 178 6.66 3.01 -21.36
N VAL A 179 5.56 3.31 -20.69
CA VAL A 179 4.20 3.20 -21.21
C VAL A 179 3.58 4.58 -21.32
N VAL A 180 3.35 5.03 -22.54
CA VAL A 180 2.66 6.28 -22.85
C VAL A 180 1.21 5.98 -23.15
N LYS A 181 0.30 6.74 -22.54
CA LYS A 181 -1.13 6.71 -22.84
C LYS A 181 -1.60 8.11 -23.22
N ASP A 182 -2.35 8.19 -24.31
CA ASP A 182 -2.68 9.44 -25.01
C ASP A 182 -3.35 10.53 -24.15
N SER A 183 -3.97 10.17 -23.02
CA SER A 183 -4.72 11.10 -22.15
C SER A 183 -4.34 11.09 -20.67
N SER A 184 -3.46 10.19 -20.19
CA SER A 184 -3.17 10.05 -18.74
C SER A 184 -1.70 10.19 -18.38
N GLY A 185 -0.84 10.48 -19.36
CA GLY A 185 0.59 10.68 -19.15
C GLY A 185 1.48 9.47 -19.47
N THR A 186 2.67 9.50 -18.91
CA THR A 186 3.78 8.57 -19.16
C THR A 186 4.10 7.80 -17.88
N ILE A 187 4.21 6.47 -17.96
CA ILE A 187 4.56 5.61 -16.83
C ILE A 187 5.89 4.92 -17.12
N THR A 188 6.89 5.10 -16.27
CA THR A 188 8.15 4.35 -16.31
C THR A 188 8.21 3.32 -15.20
N SER A 189 8.80 2.15 -15.46
CA SER A 189 9.08 1.13 -14.43
C SER A 189 10.21 0.21 -14.85
N LYS A 190 10.79 -0.54 -13.91
CA LYS A 190 11.76 -1.61 -14.24
C LYS A 190 11.11 -2.86 -14.80
N ILE A 191 9.98 -3.26 -14.22
CA ILE A 191 9.23 -4.45 -14.59
C ILE A 191 7.78 -4.04 -14.90
N GLY A 192 7.30 -4.43 -16.07
CA GLY A 192 5.92 -4.17 -16.47
C GLY A 192 5.32 -5.34 -17.21
N ARG A 193 4.06 -5.60 -16.91
CA ARG A 193 3.23 -6.58 -17.62
C ARG A 193 1.96 -5.91 -18.13
N TYR A 194 1.60 -6.23 -19.36
CA TYR A 194 0.33 -5.83 -19.95
C TYR A 194 -0.51 -7.07 -20.21
N TYR A 195 -1.67 -7.14 -19.54
CA TYR A 195 -2.70 -8.14 -19.72
C TYR A 195 -3.69 -7.58 -20.75
N MET A 196 -3.57 -7.98 -22.01
CA MET A 196 -4.35 -7.36 -23.10
C MET A 196 -5.85 -7.68 -23.00
N THR A 197 -6.21 -8.87 -22.53
CA THR A 197 -7.60 -9.30 -22.32
C THR A 197 -8.31 -8.42 -21.30
N ASP A 198 -7.63 -8.15 -20.18
CA ASP A 198 -8.17 -7.34 -19.07
C ASP A 198 -7.92 -5.83 -19.29
N LYS A 199 -7.13 -5.49 -20.31
CA LYS A 199 -6.63 -4.14 -20.59
C LYS A 199 -6.01 -3.50 -19.36
N LYS A 200 -5.22 -4.30 -18.65
CA LYS A 200 -4.61 -3.98 -17.37
C LYS A 200 -3.09 -3.96 -17.52
N PHE A 201 -2.48 -2.90 -17.01
CA PHE A 201 -1.05 -2.84 -16.76
C PHE A 201 -0.78 -3.11 -15.28
N GLN A 202 0.31 -3.83 -15.03
CA GLN A 202 0.85 -4.05 -13.70
C GLN A 202 2.34 -3.72 -13.74
N PHE A 203 2.75 -2.74 -12.95
CA PHE A 203 4.12 -2.24 -12.88
C PHE A 203 4.73 -2.52 -11.52
N VAL A 204 6.00 -2.89 -11.51
CA VAL A 204 6.76 -3.28 -10.33
C VAL A 204 8.15 -2.67 -10.38
N ASP A 205 8.59 -2.16 -9.23
CA ASP A 205 9.91 -1.56 -8.96
C ASP A 205 10.16 -0.26 -9.75
N ASP A 206 10.41 0.82 -9.00
CA ASP A 206 10.73 2.16 -9.51
C ASP A 206 9.66 2.69 -10.48
N VAL A 207 8.39 2.66 -10.05
CA VAL A 207 7.27 3.09 -10.88
C VAL A 207 7.04 4.59 -10.73
N VAL A 208 7.14 5.32 -11.85
CA VAL A 208 6.89 6.77 -11.89
C VAL A 208 5.86 7.08 -12.98
N LEU A 209 4.71 7.63 -12.59
CA LEU A 209 3.73 8.20 -13.51
C LEU A 209 3.93 9.71 -13.57
N THR A 210 3.95 10.29 -14.78
CA THR A 210 4.04 11.74 -15.02
C THR A 210 2.97 12.17 -16.02
N GLY A 211 2.06 13.06 -15.64
CA GLY A 211 0.99 13.59 -16.50
C GLY A 211 0.19 14.71 -15.84
N ASP A 212 -0.26 15.70 -16.62
CA ASP A 212 -1.12 16.83 -16.17
C ASP A 212 -0.65 17.51 -14.87
N GLY A 213 0.65 17.84 -14.77
CA GLY A 213 1.23 18.48 -13.58
C GLY A 213 1.30 17.59 -12.34
N THR A 214 1.04 16.28 -12.50
CA THR A 214 1.07 15.29 -11.43
C THR A 214 2.20 14.28 -11.64
N VAL A 215 2.91 13.97 -10.56
CA VAL A 215 3.95 12.92 -10.50
C VAL A 215 3.59 11.93 -9.41
N VAL A 216 3.44 10.65 -9.76
CA VAL A 216 3.18 9.57 -8.79
C VAL A 216 4.38 8.64 -8.74
N ASN A 217 4.90 8.39 -7.53
CA ASN A 217 5.98 7.45 -7.27
C ASN A 217 5.43 6.28 -6.45
N SER A 218 5.67 5.05 -6.89
CA SER A 218 5.25 3.83 -6.20
C SER A 218 6.18 2.66 -6.55
N ASN A 219 6.14 1.60 -5.74
CA ASN A 219 6.77 0.32 -6.09
C ASN A 219 5.82 -0.64 -6.82
N TYR A 220 4.51 -0.51 -6.59
CA TYR A 220 3.48 -1.37 -7.17
C TYR A 220 2.32 -0.50 -7.67
N PHE A 221 2.04 -0.60 -8.97
CA PHE A 221 1.05 0.24 -9.62
C PHE A 221 0.25 -0.59 -10.62
N ASP A 222 -1.06 -0.69 -10.39
CA ASP A 222 -1.99 -1.30 -11.33
C ASP A 222 -2.77 -0.20 -12.05
N PHE A 223 -2.96 -0.37 -13.36
CA PHE A 223 -3.65 0.60 -14.18
C PHE A 223 -4.56 -0.04 -15.22
N TYR A 224 -5.82 0.37 -15.22
CA TYR A 224 -6.82 -0.12 -16.16
C TYR A 224 -7.01 0.88 -17.30
N GLU A 225 -6.70 0.47 -18.52
CA GLU A 225 -6.66 1.33 -19.70
C GLU A 225 -8.04 1.89 -20.05
N ASP A 226 -9.08 1.05 -20.05
CA ASP A 226 -10.44 1.45 -20.44
C ASP A 226 -11.07 2.41 -19.43
N THR A 227 -10.96 2.09 -18.14
CA THR A 227 -11.65 2.82 -17.07
C THR A 227 -10.85 4.02 -16.58
N GLY A 228 -9.52 4.00 -16.68
CA GLY A 228 -8.65 5.03 -16.10
C GLY A 228 -8.46 4.89 -14.59
N LEU A 229 -8.68 3.69 -14.04
CA LEU A 229 -8.50 3.42 -12.62
C LEU A 229 -7.03 3.08 -12.35
N ALA A 230 -6.43 3.81 -11.42
CA ALA A 230 -5.08 3.59 -10.94
C ALA A 230 -5.12 3.13 -9.48
N TYR A 231 -4.36 2.08 -9.17
CA TYR A 231 -4.23 1.54 -7.82
C TYR A 231 -2.77 1.55 -7.40
N LEU A 232 -2.52 2.12 -6.23
CA LEU A 232 -1.20 2.25 -5.60
C LEU A 232 -1.12 1.27 -4.45
N PHE A 233 -0.04 0.49 -4.40
CA PHE A 233 0.20 -0.41 -3.29
C PHE A 233 1.62 -0.23 -2.74
N GLY A 234 1.72 -0.28 -1.41
CA GLY A 234 2.95 0.03 -0.69
C GLY A 234 3.22 1.54 -0.65
N PRO A 235 4.32 1.95 0.00
CA PRO A 235 4.68 3.36 0.17
C PRO A 235 4.68 4.10 -1.16
N SER A 236 3.78 5.07 -1.29
CA SER A 236 3.52 5.79 -2.52
C SER A 236 3.43 7.28 -2.24
N THR A 237 3.87 8.10 -3.19
CA THR A 237 3.81 9.56 -3.11
C THR A 237 3.23 10.14 -4.38
N ILE A 238 2.17 10.94 -4.24
CA ILE A 238 1.53 11.71 -5.32
C ILE A 238 1.91 13.18 -5.12
N THR A 239 2.53 13.80 -6.12
CA THR A 239 2.93 15.22 -6.08
C THR A 239 2.19 15.97 -7.17
N THR A 240 1.56 17.07 -6.82
CA THR A 240 0.92 18.03 -7.74
C THR A 240 1.57 19.41 -7.58
N GLU A 241 1.16 20.40 -8.38
CA GLU A 241 1.62 21.79 -8.21
C GLU A 241 1.32 22.36 -6.81
N ASP A 242 0.19 21.96 -6.22
CA ASP A 242 -0.30 22.54 -4.96
C ASP A 242 -0.02 21.69 -3.72
N SER A 243 0.38 20.42 -3.87
CA SER A 243 0.42 19.49 -2.74
C SER A 243 1.27 18.25 -2.96
N LYS A 244 1.67 17.62 -1.86
CA LYS A 244 2.30 16.29 -1.83
C LYS A 244 1.50 15.37 -0.92
N THR A 245 1.05 14.23 -1.44
CA THR A 245 0.28 13.23 -0.70
C THR A 245 1.08 11.94 -0.56
N TYR A 246 1.17 11.41 0.66
CA TYR A 246 1.76 10.10 0.97
C TYR A 246 0.66 9.12 1.41
N CYS A 247 0.76 7.87 0.97
CA CYS A 247 -0.09 6.76 1.41
C CYS A 247 0.60 5.41 1.19
N GLU A 248 0.13 4.36 1.86
CA GLU A 248 0.58 2.99 1.57
C GLU A 248 -0.40 2.16 0.75
N LYS A 249 -1.63 2.67 0.59
CA LYS A 249 -2.63 2.16 -0.34
C LYS A 249 -3.38 3.33 -0.94
N GLY A 250 -3.50 3.36 -2.25
CA GLY A 250 -4.14 4.46 -2.96
C GLY A 250 -5.01 3.99 -4.10
N PHE A 251 -6.05 4.77 -4.38
CA PHE A 251 -6.88 4.61 -5.56
C PHE A 251 -7.11 5.98 -6.17
N TYR A 252 -7.04 6.05 -7.50
CA TYR A 252 -7.34 7.25 -8.24
C TYR A 252 -8.11 6.95 -9.51
N ASP A 253 -9.23 7.62 -9.69
CA ASP A 253 -9.98 7.65 -10.93
C ASP A 253 -9.53 8.87 -11.75
N THR A 254 -8.76 8.62 -12.82
CA THR A 254 -8.22 9.70 -13.65
C THR A 254 -9.29 10.46 -14.43
N LYS A 255 -10.47 9.86 -14.67
CA LYS A 255 -11.57 10.48 -15.44
C LYS A 255 -12.39 11.41 -14.56
N ASN A 256 -12.81 10.91 -13.39
CA ASN A 256 -13.62 11.67 -12.43
C ASN A 256 -12.78 12.58 -11.52
N LYS A 257 -11.45 12.40 -11.50
CA LYS A 257 -10.49 13.14 -10.67
C LYS A 257 -10.80 13.02 -9.17
N THR A 258 -11.14 11.79 -8.75
CA THR A 258 -11.45 11.44 -7.36
C THR A 258 -10.54 10.31 -6.90
N GLY A 259 -10.26 10.23 -5.61
CA GLY A 259 -9.42 9.16 -5.10
C GLY A 259 -9.45 9.01 -3.59
N TYR A 260 -8.79 7.94 -3.15
CA TYR A 260 -8.60 7.59 -1.75
C TYR A 260 -7.11 7.37 -1.47
N ALA A 261 -6.65 7.88 -0.34
CA ALA A 261 -5.40 7.53 0.29
C ALA A 261 -5.71 6.83 1.61
N LEU A 262 -5.13 5.65 1.81
CA LEU A 262 -5.35 4.78 2.95
C LEU A 262 -4.01 4.38 3.56
N LYS A 263 -4.02 4.18 4.89
CA LYS A 263 -2.89 3.75 5.72
C LYS A 263 -1.74 4.77 5.73
N ASP A 264 -1.44 5.29 6.92
CA ASP A 264 -0.44 6.34 7.16
C ASP A 264 -0.57 7.52 6.20
N SER A 265 -1.81 7.92 5.91
CA SER A 265 -2.09 8.91 4.86
C SER A 265 -1.82 10.33 5.33
N LYS A 266 -1.06 11.06 4.53
CA LYS A 266 -0.65 12.45 4.83
C LYS A 266 -0.73 13.32 3.59
N ILE A 267 -1.26 14.52 3.72
CA ILE A 267 -1.23 15.56 2.68
C ILE A 267 -0.45 16.75 3.21
N TYR A 268 0.58 17.13 2.47
CA TYR A 268 1.39 18.31 2.70
C TYR A 268 0.95 19.39 1.71
N TYR A 269 0.42 20.49 2.24
CA TYR A 269 0.26 21.76 1.54
C TYR A 269 1.31 22.74 2.05
N ASP A 270 1.41 23.91 1.41
CA ASP A 270 2.37 24.94 1.80
C ASP A 270 2.18 25.45 3.25
N ASP A 271 0.92 25.57 3.69
CA ASP A 271 0.54 26.16 4.98
C ASP A 271 0.03 25.14 6.02
N ARG A 272 -0.14 23.87 5.64
CA ARG A 272 -0.72 22.86 6.52
C ARG A 272 -0.37 21.42 6.18
N ILE A 273 -0.45 20.57 7.19
CA ILE A 273 -0.31 19.11 7.07
C ILE A 273 -1.60 18.47 7.54
N ILE A 274 -2.18 17.59 6.72
CA ILE A 274 -3.40 16.82 7.05
C ILE A 274 -3.01 15.34 7.18
N GLU A 275 -3.30 14.75 8.31
CA GLU A 275 -3.08 13.33 8.61
C GLU A 275 -4.42 12.66 8.93
N GLY A 276 -4.56 11.37 8.58
CA GLY A 276 -5.70 10.55 8.94
C GLY A 276 -5.55 9.11 8.43
N ASP A 277 -6.36 8.19 8.97
CA ASP A 277 -6.29 6.78 8.56
C ASP A 277 -6.81 6.57 7.12
N SER A 278 -7.80 7.39 6.72
CA SER A 278 -8.36 7.45 5.37
C SER A 278 -8.61 8.89 4.95
N LEU A 279 -8.14 9.23 3.76
CA LEU A 279 -8.35 10.51 3.11
C LEU A 279 -9.06 10.28 1.77
N TYR A 280 -10.13 11.02 1.53
CA TYR A 280 -10.82 11.10 0.24
C TYR A 280 -10.62 12.49 -0.36
N PHE A 281 -10.47 12.56 -1.67
CA PHE A 281 -10.34 13.82 -2.40
C PHE A 281 -11.16 13.84 -3.70
N ASP A 282 -11.71 15.01 -4.00
CA ASP A 282 -12.42 15.34 -5.24
C ASP A 282 -11.84 16.66 -5.77
N ASN A 283 -10.99 16.55 -6.78
CA ASN A 283 -10.27 17.70 -7.32
C ASN A 283 -11.21 18.65 -8.07
N THR A 284 -12.28 18.14 -8.67
CA THR A 284 -13.28 18.94 -9.39
C THR A 284 -14.04 19.87 -8.44
N LYS A 285 -14.30 19.40 -7.21
CA LYS A 285 -14.99 20.20 -6.18
C LYS A 285 -14.05 20.94 -5.23
N SER A 286 -12.73 20.78 -5.36
CA SER A 286 -11.75 21.25 -4.37
C SER A 286 -12.11 20.81 -2.95
N PHE A 287 -12.52 19.55 -2.81
CA PHE A 287 -13.03 18.97 -1.58
C PHE A 287 -12.14 17.81 -1.13
N ALA A 288 -11.91 17.72 0.18
CA ALA A 288 -11.29 16.58 0.81
C ALA A 288 -12.01 16.23 2.10
N SER A 289 -11.99 14.95 2.49
CA SER A 289 -12.46 14.51 3.79
C SER A 289 -11.51 13.50 4.41
N ALA A 290 -11.37 13.54 5.73
CA ALA A 290 -10.53 12.64 6.50
C ALA A 290 -11.38 11.86 7.51
N THR A 291 -11.00 10.60 7.77
CA THR A 291 -11.68 9.72 8.72
C THR A 291 -10.69 9.07 9.65
N ASN A 292 -11.01 9.08 10.95
CA ASN A 292 -10.23 8.55 12.09
C ASN A 292 -8.83 9.17 12.26
N ASN A 293 -8.41 9.33 13.53
CA ASN A 293 -7.09 9.80 13.95
C ASN A 293 -6.61 11.03 13.18
N ILE A 294 -7.53 11.98 12.98
CA ILE A 294 -7.27 13.13 12.12
C ILE A 294 -6.44 14.12 12.91
N LYS A 295 -5.37 14.60 12.27
CA LYS A 295 -4.57 15.71 12.78
C LYS A 295 -4.27 16.67 11.65
N ILE A 296 -4.72 17.91 11.80
CA ILE A 296 -4.47 19.01 10.88
C ILE A 296 -3.56 19.99 11.60
N THR A 297 -2.35 20.18 11.09
CA THR A 297 -1.37 21.10 11.65
C THR A 297 -1.25 22.31 10.72
N ASP A 298 -1.64 23.49 11.18
CA ASP A 298 -1.38 24.76 10.51
C ASP A 298 0.02 25.25 10.90
N THR A 299 0.93 25.33 9.92
CA THR A 299 2.33 25.68 10.17
C THR A 299 2.54 27.19 10.31
N ILE A 300 1.60 28.01 9.86
CA ILE A 300 1.66 29.48 9.93
C ILE A 300 1.13 29.95 11.28
N ASN A 301 -0.10 29.54 11.62
CA ASN A 301 -0.79 29.98 12.84
C ASN A 301 -0.48 29.11 14.07
N LYS A 302 0.38 28.10 13.93
CA LYS A 302 0.76 27.15 15.00
C LYS A 302 -0.45 26.54 15.71
N SER A 303 -1.49 26.21 14.95
CA SER A 303 -2.69 25.56 15.47
C SER A 303 -2.74 24.09 15.05
N ILE A 304 -3.28 23.25 15.95
CA ILE A 304 -3.47 21.83 15.71
C ILE A 304 -4.95 21.52 15.90
N VAL A 305 -5.57 20.91 14.90
CA VAL A 305 -6.97 20.52 14.91
C VAL A 305 -7.06 19.00 14.83
N THR A 306 -7.76 18.38 15.78
CA THR A 306 -7.87 16.91 15.89
C THR A 306 -9.32 16.45 16.02
N GLY A 307 -9.59 15.22 15.58
CA GLY A 307 -10.93 14.61 15.62
C GLY A 307 -10.99 13.31 14.81
N HIS A 308 -12.20 12.78 14.58
CA HIS A 308 -12.38 11.51 13.85
C HIS A 308 -13.21 11.61 12.58
N TYR A 309 -13.71 12.80 12.23
CA TYR A 309 -14.19 13.10 10.88
C TYR A 309 -14.00 14.57 10.54
N ALA A 310 -13.41 14.87 9.39
CA ALA A 310 -13.19 16.23 8.93
C ALA A 310 -13.49 16.39 7.44
N GLU A 311 -13.92 17.58 7.07
CA GLU A 311 -14.15 18.00 5.69
C GLU A 311 -13.44 19.33 5.44
N VAL A 312 -12.78 19.44 4.28
CA VAL A 312 -12.06 20.63 3.86
C VAL A 312 -12.56 21.04 2.47
N PHE A 313 -13.00 22.28 2.35
CA PHE A 313 -13.34 22.91 1.08
C PHE A 313 -12.33 24.01 0.78
N ARG A 314 -11.30 23.69 -0.01
CA ARG A 314 -10.17 24.61 -0.27
C ARG A 314 -10.63 25.90 -0.93
N ALA A 315 -11.51 25.81 -1.92
CA ALA A 315 -12.04 26.98 -2.64
C ALA A 315 -12.84 27.96 -1.75
N LYS A 316 -13.34 27.50 -0.59
CA LYS A 316 -14.09 28.30 0.38
C LYS A 316 -13.28 28.65 1.63
N ASP A 317 -12.05 28.15 1.72
CA ASP A 317 -11.21 28.17 2.92
C ASP A 317 -11.99 27.78 4.18
N SER A 318 -12.68 26.64 4.10
CA SER A 318 -13.56 26.11 5.14
C SER A 318 -13.08 24.74 5.60
N LEU A 319 -12.93 24.58 6.90
CA LEU A 319 -12.68 23.34 7.60
C LEU A 319 -13.85 23.04 8.53
N PHE A 320 -14.31 21.80 8.50
CA PHE A 320 -15.30 21.23 9.39
C PHE A 320 -14.67 20.02 10.07
N ILE A 321 -14.81 19.89 11.38
CA ILE A 321 -14.34 18.72 12.13
C ILE A 321 -15.34 18.34 13.22
N THR A 322 -15.49 17.04 13.47
CA THR A 322 -16.41 16.47 14.46
C THR A 322 -15.87 15.14 15.00
N LYS A 323 -16.61 14.55 15.95
CA LYS A 323 -16.27 13.32 16.70
C LYS A 323 -14.99 13.54 17.50
N ARG A 324 -15.15 14.00 18.75
CA ARG A 324 -14.06 14.41 19.66
C ARG A 324 -13.20 15.54 19.06
N ALA A 325 -13.84 16.57 18.51
CA ALA A 325 -13.14 17.67 17.89
C ALA A 325 -12.39 18.51 18.94
N LEU A 326 -11.13 18.84 18.68
CA LEU A 326 -10.30 19.67 19.53
C LEU A 326 -9.43 20.59 18.66
N VAL A 327 -9.42 21.87 19.00
CA VAL A 327 -8.50 22.86 18.44
C VAL A 327 -7.53 23.28 19.55
N THR A 328 -6.24 23.15 19.28
CA THR A 328 -5.16 23.66 20.13
C THR A 328 -4.49 24.81 19.41
N THR A 329 -4.42 25.98 20.04
CA THR A 329 -3.70 27.15 19.52
C THR A 329 -2.67 27.58 20.55
N VAL A 330 -1.44 27.84 20.10
CA VAL A 330 -0.39 28.39 20.94
C VAL A 330 -0.58 29.91 21.03
N GLN A 331 -0.76 30.45 22.23
CA GLN A 331 -0.80 31.88 22.50
C GLN A 331 0.28 32.22 23.51
N GLU A 332 1.21 33.09 23.13
CA GLU A 332 2.41 33.44 23.92
C GLU A 332 3.26 32.21 24.34
N LYS A 333 3.14 31.80 25.61
CA LYS A 333 3.87 30.66 26.23
C LYS A 333 2.93 29.54 26.69
N ASP A 334 1.63 29.68 26.47
CA ASP A 334 0.60 28.74 26.92
C ASP A 334 -0.23 28.25 25.71
N SER A 335 -0.97 27.16 25.87
CA SER A 335 -1.85 26.63 24.85
C SER A 335 -3.30 26.80 25.24
N VAL A 336 -4.12 27.26 24.30
CA VAL A 336 -5.57 27.32 24.45
C VAL A 336 -6.17 26.11 23.76
N TYR A 337 -7.01 25.38 24.50
CA TYR A 337 -7.69 24.18 24.04
C TYR A 337 -9.18 24.46 23.93
N LEU A 338 -9.75 24.25 22.74
CA LEU A 338 -11.17 24.40 22.46
C LEU A 338 -11.75 23.07 21.97
N HIS A 339 -12.69 22.53 22.73
CA HIS A 339 -13.40 21.30 22.40
C HIS A 339 -14.89 21.58 22.17
N ALA A 340 -15.51 20.86 21.24
CA ALA A 340 -16.95 20.82 21.01
C ALA A 340 -17.35 19.58 20.21
N ASP A 341 -18.65 19.30 20.08
CA ASP A 341 -19.15 18.20 19.23
C ASP A 341 -18.71 18.37 17.76
N LYS A 342 -18.66 19.62 17.32
CA LYS A 342 -18.30 20.05 15.96
C LYS A 342 -17.66 21.43 16.02
N ILE A 343 -16.59 21.59 15.26
CA ILE A 343 -15.91 22.87 15.09
C ILE A 343 -15.83 23.19 13.60
N MET A 344 -16.18 24.42 13.26
CA MET A 344 -16.05 24.96 11.90
C MET A 344 -15.10 26.14 11.91
N VAL A 345 -14.11 26.10 11.03
CA VAL A 345 -13.14 27.19 10.83
C VAL A 345 -13.27 27.68 9.40
N THR A 346 -13.59 28.96 9.22
CA THR A 346 -13.86 29.57 7.91
C THR A 346 -13.11 30.88 7.73
N GLY A 347 -12.78 31.25 6.48
CA GLY A 347 -12.18 32.55 6.16
C GLY A 347 -10.68 32.45 5.95
N LYS A 348 -10.08 33.48 5.34
CA LYS A 348 -8.64 33.54 5.02
C LYS A 348 -7.77 33.67 6.27
N PRO A 349 -6.45 33.40 6.20
CA PRO A 349 -5.51 33.83 7.24
C PRO A 349 -5.75 35.28 7.68
N GLU A 350 -5.58 35.56 8.97
CA GLU A 350 -5.89 36.85 9.65
C GLU A 350 -7.38 37.25 9.69
N ASN A 351 -8.27 36.50 9.05
CA ASN A 351 -9.72 36.73 9.05
C ASN A 351 -10.47 35.43 9.35
N ARG A 352 -9.86 34.53 10.14
CA ARG A 352 -10.46 33.26 10.50
C ARG A 352 -11.60 33.49 11.48
N ILE A 353 -12.69 32.76 11.24
CA ILE A 353 -13.82 32.67 12.15
C ILE A 353 -13.95 31.22 12.57
N THR A 354 -13.80 30.97 13.87
CA THR A 354 -13.97 29.66 14.50
C THR A 354 -15.32 29.60 15.18
N ARG A 355 -16.09 28.55 14.90
CA ARG A 355 -17.40 28.32 15.51
C ARG A 355 -17.46 26.91 16.07
N ALA A 356 -17.64 26.79 17.37
CA ALA A 356 -17.75 25.55 18.10
C ALA A 356 -19.21 25.30 18.50
N TYR A 357 -19.75 24.14 18.10
CA TYR A 357 -21.13 23.70 18.30
C TYR A 357 -21.18 22.19 18.56
N TYR A 358 -21.85 21.63 19.54
CA TYR A 358 -22.32 22.22 20.78
C TYR A 358 -21.41 21.73 21.92
N ASN A 359 -21.82 21.97 23.16
CA ASN A 359 -21.05 21.61 24.36
C ASN A 359 -19.62 22.15 24.32
N ALA A 360 -19.49 23.42 23.92
CA ALA A 360 -18.21 24.06 23.72
C ALA A 360 -17.52 24.29 25.07
N LYS A 361 -16.29 23.79 25.20
CA LYS A 361 -15.45 23.95 26.38
C LYS A 361 -14.11 24.53 25.98
N LEU A 362 -13.62 25.44 26.80
CA LEU A 362 -12.32 26.06 26.66
C LEU A 362 -11.48 25.74 27.90
N PHE A 363 -10.21 25.43 27.69
CA PHE A 363 -9.24 25.25 28.76
C PHE A 363 -7.92 25.95 28.42
N LYS A 364 -7.42 26.71 29.38
CA LYS A 364 -6.11 27.33 29.48
C LYS A 364 -5.73 27.28 30.97
N THR A 365 -4.44 27.37 31.31
CA THR A 365 -3.95 27.21 32.69
C THR A 365 -4.68 28.07 33.74
N ASP A 366 -5.05 29.30 33.37
CA ASP A 366 -5.68 30.32 34.22
C ASP A 366 -7.16 30.57 33.91
N ILE A 367 -7.67 30.04 32.79
CA ILE A 367 -9.02 30.27 32.30
C ILE A 367 -9.64 28.97 31.80
N SER A 368 -10.79 28.63 32.35
CA SER A 368 -11.65 27.56 31.83
C SER A 368 -12.99 28.15 31.44
N ALA A 369 -13.68 27.60 30.46
CA ALA A 369 -15.03 28.05 30.14
C ALA A 369 -15.90 26.95 29.55
N LYS A 370 -17.22 27.13 29.65
CA LYS A 370 -18.22 26.23 29.08
C LYS A 370 -19.44 27.01 28.60
N ALA A 371 -19.93 26.64 27.41
CA ALA A 371 -21.12 27.21 26.80
C ALA A 371 -21.75 26.22 25.82
N ASP A 372 -22.97 26.50 25.35
CA ASP A 372 -23.54 25.71 24.25
C ASP A 372 -22.78 25.95 22.95
N SER A 373 -22.24 27.16 22.74
CA SER A 373 -21.48 27.51 21.54
C SER A 373 -20.44 28.58 21.83
N ILE A 374 -19.33 28.51 21.10
CA ILE A 374 -18.28 29.55 21.12
C ILE A 374 -18.09 30.07 19.69
N HIS A 375 -18.06 31.39 19.55
CA HIS A 375 -17.76 32.08 18.31
C HIS A 375 -16.51 32.94 18.50
N ALA A 376 -15.44 32.67 17.77
CA ALA A 376 -14.22 33.46 17.82
C ALA A 376 -13.92 34.08 16.46
N ASP A 377 -13.72 35.40 16.44
CA ASP A 377 -13.34 36.18 15.27
C ASP A 377 -11.91 36.71 15.47
N GLN A 378 -10.97 36.18 14.68
CA GLN A 378 -9.56 36.53 14.76
C GLN A 378 -9.32 38.03 14.47
N LYS A 379 -10.08 38.63 13.54
CA LYS A 379 -9.87 40.00 13.10
C LYS A 379 -10.23 41.00 14.20
N THR A 380 -11.36 40.76 14.85
CA THR A 380 -11.85 41.62 15.93
C THR A 380 -11.23 41.26 17.28
N GLY A 381 -10.68 40.05 17.42
CA GLY A 381 -10.15 39.51 18.67
C GLY A 381 -11.24 39.11 19.66
N ILE A 382 -12.51 39.03 19.23
CA ILE A 382 -13.65 38.76 20.11
C ILE A 382 -13.94 37.25 20.12
N THR A 383 -14.01 36.67 21.31
CA THR A 383 -14.52 35.32 21.58
C THR A 383 -15.81 35.41 22.39
N GLU A 384 -16.93 35.01 21.79
CA GLU A 384 -18.27 35.04 22.37
C GLU A 384 -18.65 33.65 22.87
N LEU A 385 -19.06 33.55 24.13
CA LEU A 385 -19.62 32.35 24.74
C LEU A 385 -21.13 32.54 24.84
N ILE A 386 -21.86 31.61 24.22
CA ILE A 386 -23.30 31.76 23.96
C ILE A 386 -24.02 30.47 24.36
N ASN A 387 -25.10 30.62 25.13
CA ASN A 387 -26.08 29.55 25.32
C ASN A 387 -27.33 29.85 24.49
N LEU A 388 -27.91 28.81 23.91
CA LEU A 388 -29.07 28.96 23.03
C LEU A 388 -30.34 28.71 23.83
N ASP A 389 -31.28 29.66 23.78
CA ASP A 389 -32.54 29.57 24.54
C ASP A 389 -33.34 28.28 24.26
N ARG A 390 -33.20 27.70 23.06
CA ARG A 390 -33.85 26.43 22.71
C ARG A 390 -33.36 25.21 23.50
N PHE A 391 -32.20 25.32 24.16
CA PHE A 391 -31.65 24.31 25.07
C PHE A 391 -31.88 24.67 26.55
N ALA A 392 -32.55 25.79 26.83
CA ALA A 392 -32.91 26.15 28.19
C ALA A 392 -33.95 25.15 28.75
N PRO A 393 -33.91 24.85 30.06
CA PRO A 393 -34.96 24.07 30.70
C PRO A 393 -36.33 24.70 30.44
N THR A 394 -37.32 23.87 30.10
CA THR A 394 -38.72 24.31 29.92
C THR A 394 -39.48 24.41 31.24
N ASP A 395 -38.92 23.85 32.32
CA ASP A 395 -39.47 23.94 33.66
C ASP A 395 -39.26 25.34 34.26
N ALA A 396 -40.34 25.97 34.73
CA ALA A 396 -40.34 27.34 35.24
C ALA A 396 -39.52 27.51 36.54
N PHE A 397 -39.21 26.41 37.22
CA PHE A 397 -38.43 26.40 38.46
C PHE A 397 -36.95 26.07 38.24
N SER A 398 -36.56 25.69 37.02
CA SER A 398 -35.19 25.34 36.69
C SER A 398 -34.34 26.59 36.41
N THR A 399 -33.12 26.62 36.94
CA THR A 399 -32.16 27.71 36.68
C THR A 399 -31.81 27.74 35.20
N LYS A 400 -31.94 28.91 34.56
CA LYS A 400 -31.54 29.09 33.15
C LYS A 400 -30.05 28.81 33.03
N ARG A 401 -29.67 27.87 32.15
CA ARG A 401 -28.27 27.54 31.88
C ARG A 401 -27.58 28.72 31.19
N ARG A 402 -26.52 29.24 31.81
CA ARG A 402 -25.74 30.39 31.32
C ARG A 402 -24.34 29.97 30.88
N PRO A 403 -23.75 30.66 29.89
CA PRO A 403 -22.30 30.58 29.67
C PRO A 403 -21.57 30.85 30.98
N ILE A 404 -20.47 30.14 31.16
CA ILE A 404 -19.70 30.17 32.40
C ILE A 404 -18.21 30.23 32.07
N LEU A 405 -17.50 31.08 32.79
CA LEU A 405 -16.06 31.24 32.71
C LEU A 405 -15.49 31.17 34.13
N TRP A 406 -14.45 30.39 34.30
CA TRP A 406 -13.68 30.33 35.54
C TRP A 406 -12.32 30.98 35.31
N ASN A 407 -11.95 31.88 36.20
CA ASN A 407 -10.60 32.41 36.29
C ASN A 407 -10.09 32.14 37.71
N ASN A 408 -9.12 31.23 37.84
CA ASN A 408 -8.66 30.71 39.13
C ASN A 408 -9.84 30.27 40.02
N ALA A 409 -10.02 30.78 41.24
CA ALA A 409 -11.12 30.38 42.11
C ALA A 409 -12.46 31.10 41.82
N ASN A 410 -12.49 32.02 40.84
CA ASN A 410 -13.63 32.88 40.57
C ASN A 410 -14.43 32.33 39.39
N GLN A 411 -15.71 32.07 39.62
CA GLN A 411 -16.68 31.68 38.60
C GLN A 411 -17.49 32.90 38.15
N MET A 412 -17.63 33.09 36.85
CA MET A 412 -18.37 34.19 36.23
C MET A 412 -19.44 33.68 35.27
N THR A 413 -20.64 34.23 35.36
CA THR A 413 -21.77 33.86 34.48
C THR A 413 -22.55 35.09 34.03
N GLY A 414 -23.27 34.98 32.91
CA GLY A 414 -24.17 36.02 32.38
C GLY A 414 -25.05 35.48 31.24
N ASP A 415 -25.81 36.32 30.54
CA ASP A 415 -26.52 35.86 29.33
C ASP A 415 -25.55 35.57 28.18
N THR A 416 -24.55 36.45 28.00
CA THR A 416 -23.47 36.29 27.04
C THR A 416 -22.16 36.78 27.65
N ILE A 417 -21.06 36.09 27.36
CA ILE A 417 -19.71 36.48 27.80
C ILE A 417 -18.84 36.73 26.56
N HIS A 418 -18.18 37.88 26.50
CA HIS A 418 -17.21 38.21 25.47
C HIS A 418 -15.83 38.32 26.11
N LEU A 419 -14.90 37.54 25.62
CA LEU A 419 -13.47 37.70 25.89
C LEU A 419 -12.85 38.44 24.71
N ILE A 420 -12.17 39.54 24.99
CA ILE A 420 -11.63 40.44 23.97
C ILE A 420 -10.12 40.41 24.08
N SER A 421 -9.46 40.00 23.00
CA SER A 421 -8.01 40.00 22.83
C SER A 421 -7.59 41.09 21.87
N ASN A 422 -6.38 41.62 22.06
CA ASN A 422 -5.75 42.51 21.10
C ASN A 422 -5.25 41.69 19.91
N SER A 423 -5.79 41.94 18.72
CA SER A 423 -5.45 41.17 17.50
C SER A 423 -3.99 41.34 17.03
N LYS A 424 -3.24 42.31 17.56
CA LYS A 424 -1.81 42.50 17.24
C LYS A 424 -0.87 41.86 18.25
N THR A 425 -1.20 41.95 19.54
CA THR A 425 -0.34 41.44 20.61
C THR A 425 -0.77 40.07 21.12
N GLU A 426 -1.95 39.59 20.71
CA GLU A 426 -2.63 38.36 21.18
C GLU A 426 -2.96 38.33 22.67
N LYS A 427 -2.67 39.42 23.40
CA LYS A 427 -2.96 39.59 24.83
C LYS A 427 -4.45 39.78 25.09
N LEU A 428 -4.91 39.30 26.23
CA LEU A 428 -6.25 39.59 26.73
C LEU A 428 -6.33 41.08 27.10
N ASP A 429 -7.37 41.74 26.64
CA ASP A 429 -7.64 43.15 26.93
C ASP A 429 -8.76 43.25 27.97
N SER A 430 -9.92 42.68 27.64
CA SER A 430 -11.10 42.80 28.49
C SER A 430 -12.05 41.61 28.44
N LEU A 431 -12.75 41.40 29.55
CA LEU A 431 -13.86 40.48 29.71
C LEU A 431 -15.14 41.31 29.83
N ARG A 432 -16.17 41.00 29.03
CA ARG A 432 -17.48 41.65 29.13
C ARG A 432 -18.56 40.61 29.34
N VAL A 433 -19.33 40.78 30.40
CA VAL A 433 -20.50 39.93 30.68
C VAL A 433 -21.75 40.79 30.58
N PHE A 434 -22.67 40.34 29.73
CA PHE A 434 -23.90 41.05 29.42
C PHE A 434 -25.08 40.40 30.14
N ASN A 435 -25.81 41.21 30.91
CA ASN A 435 -27.01 40.87 31.66
C ASN A 435 -26.82 39.74 32.67
N ASN A 436 -27.40 39.91 33.86
CA ASN A 436 -27.33 38.94 34.95
C ASN A 436 -25.87 38.52 35.26
N ALA A 437 -24.95 39.49 35.26
CA ALA A 437 -23.55 39.24 35.51
C ALA A 437 -23.36 38.83 36.97
N PHE A 438 -22.81 37.63 37.17
CA PHE A 438 -22.65 37.04 38.49
C PHE A 438 -21.21 36.56 38.66
N ILE A 439 -20.58 36.92 39.77
CA ILE A 439 -19.29 36.37 40.22
C ILE A 439 -19.52 35.60 41.51
N ILE A 440 -18.99 34.38 41.57
CA ILE A 440 -19.00 33.54 42.76
C ILE A 440 -17.58 33.05 43.04
N SER A 441 -17.15 33.10 44.29
CA SER A 441 -15.96 32.40 44.76
C SER A 441 -16.23 31.72 46.10
N LYS A 442 -15.71 30.51 46.27
CA LYS A 442 -15.88 29.76 47.52
C LYS A 442 -14.92 30.32 48.59
N ASP A 443 -15.43 30.57 49.78
CA ASP A 443 -14.58 30.88 50.93
C ASP A 443 -13.78 29.63 51.31
N THR A 444 -12.46 29.76 51.42
CA THR A 444 -11.54 28.62 51.58
C THR A 444 -11.65 27.94 52.94
N ILE A 445 -12.20 28.63 53.94
CA ILE A 445 -12.29 28.16 55.33
C ILE A 445 -13.71 27.72 55.69
N SER A 446 -14.74 28.36 55.13
CA SER A 446 -16.13 27.96 55.35
C SER A 446 -16.48 26.72 54.54
N GLU A 447 -17.18 25.77 55.17
CA GLU A 447 -17.64 24.55 54.49
C GLU A 447 -18.57 24.85 53.31
N ASN A 448 -19.50 25.80 53.51
CA ASN A 448 -20.56 26.20 52.57
C ASN A 448 -20.65 27.73 52.37
N GLY A 449 -19.56 28.47 52.62
CA GLY A 449 -19.51 29.93 52.46
C GLY A 449 -19.11 30.34 51.03
N TYR A 450 -19.81 31.32 50.47
CA TYR A 450 -19.57 31.82 49.11
C TYR A 450 -19.62 33.33 49.07
N ASN A 451 -18.54 33.94 48.58
CA ASN A 451 -18.51 35.33 48.20
C ASN A 451 -19.25 35.46 46.85
N GLN A 452 -20.18 36.40 46.79
CA GLN A 452 -21.13 36.53 45.69
C GLN A 452 -21.29 37.98 45.32
N ILE A 453 -21.32 38.24 44.01
CA ILE A 453 -21.59 39.56 43.49
C ILE A 453 -22.45 39.45 42.25
N PHE A 454 -23.53 40.21 42.23
CA PHE A 454 -24.48 40.27 41.13
C PHE A 454 -24.57 41.70 40.61
N GLY A 455 -24.80 41.87 39.31
CA GLY A 455 -25.20 43.12 38.70
C GLY A 455 -25.72 42.93 37.28
N ILE A 456 -26.06 44.02 36.59
CA ILE A 456 -26.56 43.91 35.21
C ILE A 456 -25.42 43.67 34.22
N THR A 457 -24.29 44.36 34.34
CA THR A 457 -23.13 44.13 33.45
C THR A 457 -21.84 44.07 34.23
N LEU A 458 -20.86 43.32 33.71
CA LEU A 458 -19.50 43.24 34.26
C LEU A 458 -18.49 43.56 33.16
N VAL A 459 -17.52 44.41 33.51
CA VAL A 459 -16.34 44.69 32.68
C VAL A 459 -15.10 44.35 33.49
N GLY A 460 -14.37 43.33 33.05
CA GLY A 460 -13.07 42.92 33.56
C GLY A 460 -11.96 43.45 32.66
N LEU A 461 -10.86 43.94 33.24
CA LEU A 461 -9.68 44.42 32.54
C LEU A 461 -8.47 43.57 32.93
N PHE A 462 -7.73 43.12 31.92
CA PHE A 462 -6.51 42.34 32.11
C PHE A 462 -5.27 43.25 32.12
N ASN A 463 -4.23 42.84 32.85
CA ASN A 463 -2.94 43.52 32.86
C ASN A 463 -2.01 42.98 31.75
N ASP A 464 -0.79 43.55 31.66
CA ASP A 464 0.21 43.12 30.68
C ASP A 464 0.70 41.67 30.84
N ALA A 465 0.44 41.05 32.00
CA ALA A 465 0.73 39.65 32.30
C ALA A 465 -0.46 38.72 31.99
N ASN A 466 -1.52 39.23 31.35
CA ASN A 466 -2.77 38.52 31.06
C ASN A 466 -3.55 38.07 32.31
N GLU A 467 -3.32 38.73 33.45
CA GLU A 467 -4.05 38.48 34.69
C GLU A 467 -5.19 39.49 34.84
N LEU A 468 -6.35 39.05 35.35
CA LEU A 468 -7.48 39.92 35.61
C LEU A 468 -7.13 40.90 36.75
N ARG A 469 -7.07 42.20 36.44
CA ARG A 469 -6.65 43.26 37.38
C ARG A 469 -7.80 44.03 37.98
N GLU A 470 -8.79 44.38 37.16
CA GLU A 470 -9.91 45.22 37.58
C GLU A 470 -11.22 44.61 37.12
N VAL A 471 -12.23 44.62 37.99
CA VAL A 471 -13.59 44.17 37.65
C VAL A 471 -14.59 45.21 38.11
N ASN A 472 -15.39 45.69 37.16
CA ASN A 472 -16.45 46.67 37.39
C ASN A 472 -17.82 46.02 37.15
N ILE A 473 -18.62 45.90 38.19
CA ILE A 473 -20.00 45.41 38.13
C ILE A 473 -20.94 46.60 38.23
N ASN A 474 -21.79 46.77 37.21
CA ASN A 474 -22.58 47.98 37.01
C ASN A 474 -24.08 47.72 37.06
N LYS A 475 -24.79 48.70 37.64
CA LYS A 475 -26.24 48.79 37.82
C LYS A 475 -26.79 47.72 38.77
N ASN A 476 -27.48 48.17 39.82
CA ASN A 476 -28.16 47.33 40.82
C ASN A 476 -27.23 46.23 41.34
N ALA A 477 -26.03 46.62 41.75
CA ALA A 477 -25.05 45.68 42.25
C ALA A 477 -25.48 45.19 43.64
N GLU A 478 -25.47 43.88 43.85
CA GLU A 478 -25.70 43.25 45.14
C GLU A 478 -24.51 42.36 45.47
N SER A 479 -24.11 42.30 46.75
CA SER A 479 -22.99 41.47 47.18
C SER A 479 -23.23 40.80 48.52
N ILE A 480 -22.63 39.62 48.70
CA ILE A 480 -22.48 38.92 49.97
C ILE A 480 -21.01 38.55 50.10
N PHE A 481 -20.36 38.96 51.18
CA PHE A 481 -18.97 38.63 51.49
C PHE A 481 -18.80 38.08 52.90
N TYR A 482 -18.01 37.02 53.02
CA TYR A 482 -17.58 36.47 54.30
C TYR A 482 -16.33 37.23 54.74
N THR A 483 -16.47 38.09 55.75
CA THR A 483 -15.38 38.97 56.23
C THR A 483 -14.63 38.30 57.38
N ARG A 484 -13.30 38.20 57.26
CA ARG A 484 -12.42 37.59 58.26
C ARG A 484 -11.40 38.60 58.81
N ASP A 485 -10.90 38.35 60.01
CA ASP A 485 -9.85 39.14 60.64
C ASP A 485 -8.43 38.68 60.22
N GLU A 486 -7.41 39.30 60.81
CA GLU A 486 -6.00 38.97 60.54
C GLU A 486 -5.64 37.52 60.92
N ASN A 487 -6.36 36.92 61.87
CA ASN A 487 -6.19 35.53 62.30
C ASN A 487 -7.04 34.54 61.48
N GLN A 488 -7.71 35.01 60.42
CA GLN A 488 -8.65 34.25 59.60
C GLN A 488 -9.94 33.82 60.33
N GLU A 489 -10.28 34.44 61.47
CA GLU A 489 -11.54 34.21 62.17
C GLU A 489 -12.68 34.97 61.48
N LEU A 490 -13.85 34.36 61.35
CA LEU A 490 -15.01 34.98 60.71
C LEU A 490 -15.58 36.08 61.60
N ILE A 491 -15.51 37.33 61.14
CA ILE A 491 -16.08 38.50 61.80
C ILE A 491 -17.59 38.56 61.54
N GLY A 492 -18.01 38.26 60.31
CA GLY A 492 -19.41 38.28 59.91
C GLY A 492 -19.61 38.19 58.40
N ILE A 493 -20.87 38.26 57.99
CA ILE A 493 -21.31 38.20 56.60
C ILE A 493 -21.82 39.59 56.20
N ASP A 494 -21.10 40.28 55.33
CA ASP A 494 -21.47 41.58 54.78
C ASP A 494 -22.42 41.40 53.59
N LYS A 495 -23.66 41.85 53.73
CA LYS A 495 -24.66 41.89 52.64
C LYS A 495 -24.92 43.33 52.27
N ALA A 496 -24.79 43.66 50.98
CA ALA A 496 -24.91 45.03 50.53
C ALA A 496 -25.56 45.18 49.15
N LYS A 497 -26.13 46.37 48.92
CA LYS A 497 -26.62 46.86 47.64
C LYS A 497 -25.97 48.19 47.30
N SER A 498 -25.61 48.38 46.04
CA SER A 498 -25.07 49.63 45.52
C SER A 498 -25.41 49.82 44.04
N GLY A 499 -25.18 51.02 43.52
CA GLY A 499 -25.33 51.29 42.09
C GLY A 499 -24.28 50.56 41.25
N SER A 500 -23.05 50.45 41.76
CA SER A 500 -21.97 49.66 41.15
C SER A 500 -20.96 49.19 42.19
N ILE A 501 -20.14 48.21 41.81
CA ILE A 501 -19.03 47.66 42.59
C ILE A 501 -17.78 47.66 41.70
N LYS A 502 -16.67 48.15 42.23
CA LYS A 502 -15.34 48.06 41.63
C LYS A 502 -14.46 47.18 42.50
N MET A 503 -13.74 46.25 41.88
CA MET A 503 -12.77 45.40 42.53
C MET A 503 -11.42 45.49 41.84
N LEU A 504 -10.36 45.51 42.63
CA LEU A 504 -8.98 45.37 42.16
C LEU A 504 -8.41 44.06 42.69
N PHE A 505 -7.72 43.33 41.81
CA PHE A 505 -7.13 42.04 42.11
C PHE A 505 -5.61 42.10 41.99
N ALA A 506 -4.91 41.50 42.95
CA ALA A 506 -3.46 41.32 42.93
C ALA A 506 -3.14 39.86 43.30
N ASN A 507 -2.28 39.20 42.53
CA ASN A 507 -1.93 37.78 42.72
C ASN A 507 -3.16 36.84 42.80
N SER A 508 -4.23 37.15 42.06
CA SER A 508 -5.52 36.45 42.08
C SER A 508 -6.40 36.63 43.32
N ASP A 509 -5.96 37.44 44.30
CA ASP A 509 -6.74 37.80 45.48
C ASP A 509 -7.33 39.21 45.34
N ILE A 510 -8.42 39.48 46.07
CA ILE A 510 -9.05 40.82 46.11
C ILE A 510 -8.16 41.75 46.94
N GLU A 511 -7.56 42.75 46.30
CA GLU A 511 -6.76 43.80 46.93
C GLU A 511 -7.67 44.94 47.42
N GLU A 512 -8.62 45.36 46.58
CA GLU A 512 -9.55 46.45 46.90
C GLU A 512 -10.96 46.08 46.48
N TYR A 513 -11.94 46.39 47.32
CA TYR A 513 -13.35 46.25 47.04
C TYR A 513 -14.08 47.55 47.41
N THR A 514 -14.65 48.22 46.41
CA THR A 514 -15.24 49.55 46.54
C THR A 514 -16.67 49.56 46.02
N ARG A 515 -17.62 49.93 46.90
CA ARG A 515 -19.05 50.12 46.59
C ARG A 515 -19.29 51.58 46.19
N LEU A 516 -19.99 51.79 45.08
CA LEU A 516 -20.23 53.12 44.51
C LEU A 516 -21.72 53.38 44.32
N ASN A 517 -22.14 54.64 44.50
CA ASN A 517 -23.49 55.17 44.31
C ASN A 517 -24.55 54.51 45.20
N THR A 518 -25.03 55.24 46.23
CA THR A 518 -26.09 54.78 47.18
C THR A 518 -25.79 53.40 47.77
N VAL A 519 -24.96 53.37 48.79
CA VAL A 519 -24.53 52.13 49.46
C VAL A 519 -25.45 51.83 50.64
N ASP A 520 -26.11 50.68 50.61
CA ASP A 520 -26.86 50.11 51.74
C ASP A 520 -26.24 48.76 52.09
N GLY A 521 -25.53 48.66 53.20
CA GLY A 521 -24.76 47.48 53.59
C GLY A 521 -24.92 47.19 55.08
N THR A 522 -25.06 45.91 55.42
CA THR A 522 -25.17 45.44 56.81
C THR A 522 -24.23 44.26 57.00
N LEU A 523 -23.41 44.32 58.05
CA LEU A 523 -22.57 43.21 58.51
C LEU A 523 -23.33 42.42 59.57
N PHE A 524 -23.60 41.15 59.28
CA PHE A 524 -24.32 40.25 60.19
C PHE A 524 -23.35 39.29 60.88
N PRO A 525 -23.42 39.11 62.20
CA PRO A 525 -22.80 37.95 62.84
C PRO A 525 -23.35 36.65 62.23
N GLU A 526 -22.50 35.63 62.06
CA GLU A 526 -22.90 34.36 61.41
C GLU A 526 -24.17 33.74 62.01
N LYS A 527 -24.32 33.81 63.35
CA LYS A 527 -25.47 33.27 64.10
C LYS A 527 -26.79 33.96 63.78
N ASP A 528 -26.75 35.23 63.37
CA ASP A 528 -27.93 36.05 63.10
C ASP A 528 -28.31 36.02 61.61
N TYR A 529 -27.46 35.44 60.77
CA TYR A 529 -27.67 35.39 59.33
C TYR A 529 -28.54 34.20 58.94
N GLN A 530 -29.70 34.47 58.34
CA GLN A 530 -30.68 33.44 58.02
C GLN A 530 -30.19 32.56 56.86
N GLU A 531 -30.31 31.24 56.98
CA GLU A 531 -29.91 30.28 55.93
C GLU A 531 -30.48 30.60 54.54
N LYS A 532 -31.76 31.02 54.49
CA LYS A 532 -32.43 31.40 53.25
C LYS A 532 -31.83 32.63 52.55
N ASP A 533 -31.05 33.45 53.26
CA ASP A 533 -30.48 34.70 52.78
C ASP A 533 -29.02 34.55 52.34
N LYS A 534 -28.44 33.35 52.48
CA LYS A 534 -27.05 33.00 52.11
C LYS A 534 -26.73 33.14 50.65
N PHE A 535 -27.73 33.08 49.77
CA PHE A 535 -27.52 33.12 48.33
C PHE A 535 -28.29 34.27 47.72
N LEU A 536 -27.62 35.06 46.88
CA LEU A 536 -28.30 36.05 46.05
C LEU A 536 -29.18 35.32 45.00
N LYS A 537 -30.25 35.98 44.57
CA LYS A 537 -31.11 35.43 43.52
C LYS A 537 -30.30 35.20 42.25
N GLY A 538 -30.35 33.99 41.72
CA GLY A 538 -29.57 33.58 40.54
C GLY A 538 -28.23 32.93 40.85
N PHE A 539 -27.92 32.69 42.12
CA PHE A 539 -26.77 31.87 42.53
C PHE A 539 -26.81 30.50 41.86
N ASP A 540 -25.68 30.11 41.27
CA ASP A 540 -25.51 28.89 40.50
C ASP A 540 -24.03 28.51 40.53
N TRP A 541 -23.62 27.64 41.45
CA TRP A 541 -22.23 27.20 41.60
C TRP A 541 -21.99 25.87 40.86
N ARG A 542 -21.08 25.86 39.88
CA ARG A 542 -20.89 24.77 38.91
C ARG A 542 -19.45 24.29 38.81
N GLU A 543 -18.72 24.26 39.92
CA GLU A 543 -17.30 23.85 39.94
C GLU A 543 -17.07 22.41 39.41
N ASP A 544 -18.06 21.53 39.51
CA ASP A 544 -18.03 20.17 38.98
C ASP A 544 -18.04 20.10 37.44
N GLU A 545 -18.52 21.15 36.76
CA GLU A 545 -18.50 21.29 35.31
C GLU A 545 -17.16 21.86 34.78
N ARG A 546 -16.29 22.34 35.66
CA ARG A 546 -15.07 23.06 35.28
C ARG A 546 -14.01 22.13 34.69
N PRO A 547 -13.51 22.41 33.47
CA PRO A 547 -12.34 21.72 32.94
C PRO A 547 -11.07 22.16 33.70
N LEU A 548 -10.35 21.20 34.31
CA LEU A 548 -9.08 21.43 35.00
C LEU A 548 -7.87 20.88 34.21
N SER A 549 -8.14 20.12 33.16
CA SER A 549 -7.16 19.51 32.27
C SER A 549 -7.73 19.38 30.85
N VAL A 550 -6.87 19.04 29.89
CA VAL A 550 -7.29 18.73 28.52
C VAL A 550 -8.23 17.51 28.48
N ASP A 551 -8.03 16.52 29.35
CA ASP A 551 -8.87 15.32 29.40
C ASP A 551 -10.29 15.64 29.88
N ASP A 552 -10.45 16.60 30.78
CA ASP A 552 -11.77 17.02 31.30
C ASP A 552 -12.66 17.64 30.22
N LEU A 553 -12.08 18.15 29.14
CA LEU A 553 -12.85 18.65 27.99
C LEU A 553 -13.77 17.56 27.43
N PHE A 554 -13.34 16.30 27.48
CA PHE A 554 -14.05 15.16 26.91
C PHE A 554 -14.86 14.34 27.92
N LYS A 555 -14.92 14.74 29.20
CA LYS A 555 -15.56 13.96 30.29
C LYS A 555 -17.05 13.64 30.05
N GLU A 556 -17.73 14.50 29.30
CA GLU A 556 -19.15 14.35 28.97
C GLU A 556 -19.38 13.75 27.58
N ASP A 557 -18.31 13.47 26.84
CA ASP A 557 -18.41 12.90 25.50
C ASP A 557 -18.93 11.47 25.59
N LYS A 558 -19.78 11.12 24.63
CA LYS A 558 -20.17 9.72 24.45
C LYS A 558 -18.93 8.92 24.04
N PRO A 559 -18.78 7.67 24.52
CA PRO A 559 -17.77 6.76 24.00
C PRO A 559 -17.85 6.71 22.47
N PHE A 560 -16.71 6.86 21.80
CA PHE A 560 -16.62 6.91 20.35
C PHE A 560 -15.86 5.69 19.84
N GLU A 561 -16.50 4.92 18.98
CA GLU A 561 -15.87 3.80 18.27
C GLU A 561 -15.36 4.29 16.92
N LEU A 562 -14.12 3.91 16.57
CA LEU A 562 -13.52 4.26 15.30
C LEU A 562 -14.35 3.67 14.14
N THR A 563 -14.53 4.48 13.09
CA THR A 563 -15.26 4.01 11.92
C THR A 563 -14.45 2.91 11.23
N VAL A 564 -15.06 1.76 10.95
CA VAL A 564 -14.37 0.68 10.22
C VAL A 564 -14.11 1.15 8.79
N ILE A 565 -12.83 1.33 8.46
CA ILE A 565 -12.41 1.77 7.14
C ILE A 565 -12.50 0.57 6.19
N LYS A 566 -13.44 0.62 5.24
CA LYS A 566 -13.49 -0.34 4.14
C LYS A 566 -12.36 -0.01 3.18
N GLY A 567 -11.36 -0.87 3.13
CA GLY A 567 -10.15 -0.66 2.37
C GLY A 567 -10.21 -1.17 0.93
N LEU A 568 -9.14 -0.89 0.20
CA LEU A 568 -8.79 -1.55 -1.05
C LEU A 568 -8.24 -2.96 -0.74
N GLU A 569 -8.52 -3.91 -1.64
CA GLU A 569 -7.89 -5.24 -1.62
C GLU A 569 -6.36 -5.12 -1.57
N ASP A 570 -5.70 -6.12 -1.01
CA ASP A 570 -4.25 -6.17 -0.98
C ASP A 570 -3.67 -6.34 -2.39
N TYR A 571 -2.43 -5.90 -2.56
CA TYR A 571 -1.69 -6.13 -3.79
C TYR A 571 -1.59 -7.62 -4.07
N VAL A 572 -1.99 -8.02 -5.27
CA VAL A 572 -1.77 -9.37 -5.79
C VAL A 572 -0.50 -9.33 -6.65
N PRO A 573 0.60 -9.98 -6.22
CA PRO A 573 1.84 -10.04 -6.98
C PRO A 573 1.63 -10.57 -8.40
N GLN A 574 2.43 -10.09 -9.35
CA GLN A 574 2.42 -10.66 -10.69
C GLN A 574 2.76 -12.15 -10.61
N GLU A 575 1.99 -12.98 -11.32
CA GLU A 575 2.36 -14.39 -11.53
C GLU A 575 3.70 -14.47 -12.28
N ASN A 576 4.43 -15.58 -12.19
CA ASN A 576 5.62 -15.76 -13.02
C ASN A 576 5.26 -15.71 -14.51
N PHE A 577 6.00 -14.93 -15.30
CA PHE A 577 5.75 -14.86 -16.74
C PHE A 577 6.06 -16.20 -17.42
N PHE A 578 7.15 -16.86 -16.99
CA PHE A 578 7.54 -18.20 -17.41
C PHE A 578 6.96 -19.25 -16.47
N ASP A 579 5.67 -19.50 -16.59
CA ASP A 579 4.96 -20.49 -15.77
C ASP A 579 5.07 -21.92 -16.34
N GLU A 580 4.57 -22.90 -15.60
CA GLU A 580 4.65 -24.32 -15.98
C GLU A 580 4.03 -24.59 -17.37
N GLU A 581 2.90 -23.95 -17.69
CA GLU A 581 2.23 -24.11 -18.98
C GLU A 581 3.10 -23.58 -20.14
N LEU A 582 3.68 -22.39 -20.00
CA LEU A 582 4.59 -21.84 -21.00
C LEU A 582 5.85 -22.69 -21.13
N LEU A 583 6.44 -23.12 -20.01
CA LEU A 583 7.62 -23.98 -20.00
C LEU A 583 7.33 -25.35 -20.64
N GLU A 584 6.16 -25.92 -20.43
CA GLU A 584 5.73 -27.15 -21.08
C GLU A 584 5.61 -26.95 -22.59
N ARG A 585 4.93 -25.88 -23.03
CA ARG A 585 4.84 -25.50 -24.45
C ARG A 585 6.22 -25.31 -25.08
N MET A 586 7.15 -24.65 -24.38
CA MET A 586 8.54 -24.48 -24.82
C MET A 586 9.29 -25.81 -24.90
N SER A 587 9.07 -26.74 -23.96
CA SER A 587 9.71 -28.07 -23.97
C SER A 587 9.28 -28.95 -25.15
N GLN A 588 8.07 -28.72 -25.68
CA GLN A 588 7.55 -29.44 -26.85
C GLN A 588 8.21 -29.01 -28.16
N VAL A 589 8.83 -27.83 -28.23
CA VAL A 589 9.45 -27.26 -29.44
C VAL A 589 10.61 -28.14 -29.94
N GLY A 590 11.24 -28.94 -29.06
CA GLY A 590 12.39 -29.79 -29.40
C GLY A 590 12.19 -31.32 -29.29
N ARG A 591 10.94 -31.84 -29.21
CA ARG A 591 10.70 -33.29 -29.03
C ARG A 591 10.51 -34.11 -30.31
N LYS A 592 10.52 -33.49 -31.50
CA LYS A 592 10.53 -34.23 -32.77
C LYS A 592 11.94 -34.13 -33.38
N GLU A 593 12.65 -35.26 -33.33
CA GLU A 593 13.98 -35.52 -33.90
C GLU A 593 15.19 -34.90 -33.17
N LYS A 594 15.63 -35.58 -32.10
CA LYS A 594 17.07 -35.65 -31.81
C LYS A 594 17.55 -37.07 -32.06
N ALA A 595 18.23 -37.27 -33.18
CA ALA A 595 19.00 -38.47 -33.44
C ALA A 595 19.93 -38.76 -32.25
N LYS A 596 20.01 -40.03 -31.83
CA LYS A 596 21.01 -40.49 -30.86
C LYS A 596 22.40 -40.29 -31.49
N TYR A 597 23.07 -39.18 -31.19
CA TYR A 597 24.48 -39.02 -31.52
C TYR A 597 25.32 -39.80 -30.50
N THR A 598 25.97 -40.87 -30.96
CA THR A 598 27.08 -41.51 -30.23
C THR A 598 28.38 -40.93 -30.78
N ILE A 599 29.04 -40.05 -30.03
CA ILE A 599 30.35 -39.53 -30.41
C ILE A 599 31.40 -40.55 -29.99
N LYS A 600 32.17 -41.11 -30.94
CA LYS A 600 33.32 -41.97 -30.64
C LYS A 600 34.52 -41.11 -30.24
N LEU A 601 35.15 -41.49 -29.13
CA LEU A 601 36.16 -40.74 -28.40
C LEU A 601 37.61 -40.92 -28.93
N SER A 602 37.81 -41.09 -30.25
CA SER A 602 39.14 -41.39 -30.80
C SER A 602 40.10 -40.19 -30.88
N ASP A 603 39.67 -38.96 -30.59
CA ASP A 603 40.49 -37.76 -30.85
C ASP A 603 40.81 -36.90 -29.61
N LEU A 604 40.82 -37.47 -28.39
CA LEU A 604 41.24 -36.76 -27.18
C LEU A 604 42.76 -36.88 -26.94
N THR A 605 43.52 -35.81 -27.16
CA THR A 605 44.96 -35.72 -26.84
C THR A 605 45.22 -35.08 -25.47
N LEU A 606 46.19 -35.59 -24.72
CA LEU A 606 46.64 -35.07 -23.41
C LEU A 606 48.10 -34.59 -23.51
N ARG A 607 48.27 -33.25 -23.39
CA ARG A 607 49.45 -32.35 -23.36
C ARG A 607 50.56 -32.62 -24.42
N GLY A 608 50.90 -31.72 -25.36
CA GLY A 608 50.62 -30.29 -25.54
C GLY A 608 49.87 -29.93 -26.84
N GLY A 609 48.57 -30.23 -26.87
CA GLY A 609 47.61 -29.72 -27.85
C GLY A 609 46.54 -28.84 -27.18
N LYS A 610 45.84 -28.01 -27.97
CA LYS A 610 44.81 -27.06 -27.51
C LYS A 610 43.65 -27.75 -26.76
N PRO A 611 43.02 -27.09 -25.77
CA PRO A 611 41.88 -27.62 -25.04
C PRO A 611 40.69 -27.95 -25.95
N PHE A 612 39.97 -29.02 -25.61
CA PHE A 612 38.67 -29.35 -26.22
C PHE A 612 37.55 -28.70 -25.40
N SER A 613 36.67 -27.96 -26.07
CA SER A 613 35.54 -27.25 -25.47
C SER A 613 34.23 -27.98 -25.79
N LEU A 614 33.46 -28.33 -24.77
CA LEU A 614 32.13 -28.92 -24.92
C LEU A 614 31.13 -27.79 -25.22
N LYS A 615 30.71 -27.66 -26.48
CA LYS A 615 29.93 -26.49 -26.91
C LYS A 615 28.44 -26.51 -26.53
N GLU A 616 27.82 -27.64 -26.21
CA GLU A 616 26.39 -27.69 -25.83
C GLU A 616 26.07 -28.81 -24.82
N ILE A 617 25.20 -28.51 -23.86
CA ILE A 617 24.67 -29.49 -22.89
C ILE A 617 23.30 -29.96 -23.38
N SER A 618 23.24 -31.12 -24.03
CA SER A 618 22.00 -31.89 -24.12
C SER A 618 22.19 -33.20 -23.36
N LYS A 619 21.19 -33.60 -22.56
CA LYS A 619 21.22 -34.76 -21.64
C LYS A 619 21.98 -35.94 -22.25
N THR A 620 23.16 -36.23 -21.74
CA THR A 620 24.01 -37.31 -22.25
C THR A 620 24.76 -37.97 -21.09
N LYS A 621 24.62 -39.29 -20.98
CA LYS A 621 25.52 -40.14 -20.19
C LYS A 621 26.76 -40.39 -21.03
N PHE A 622 27.96 -40.22 -20.47
CA PHE A 622 29.20 -40.56 -21.15
C PHE A 622 30.10 -41.42 -20.24
N ASN A 623 30.80 -42.39 -20.83
CA ASN A 623 31.76 -43.23 -20.13
C ASN A 623 33.17 -42.71 -20.40
N ILE A 624 33.93 -42.42 -19.34
CA ILE A 624 35.35 -42.05 -19.45
C ILE A 624 36.17 -43.26 -19.02
N THR A 625 36.91 -43.87 -19.96
CA THR A 625 37.83 -44.97 -19.65
C THR A 625 39.20 -44.62 -20.22
N LYS A 626 40.22 -44.47 -19.35
CA LYS A 626 41.62 -44.32 -19.78
C LYS A 626 42.53 -45.28 -19.01
N VAL A 627 43.28 -46.10 -19.76
CA VAL A 627 44.40 -46.90 -19.25
C VAL A 627 45.68 -46.13 -19.55
N VAL A 628 46.43 -45.72 -18.52
CA VAL A 628 47.67 -44.96 -18.68
C VAL A 628 48.82 -45.93 -18.94
N GLY A 629 49.13 -46.20 -20.21
CA GLY A 629 50.13 -47.18 -20.63
C GLY A 629 51.54 -46.64 -20.90
N LYS A 630 52.05 -45.62 -20.18
CA LYS A 630 53.46 -45.22 -20.28
C LYS A 630 54.04 -44.80 -18.92
N PRO A 631 55.29 -45.19 -18.60
CA PRO A 631 56.00 -44.68 -17.42
C PRO A 631 56.14 -43.15 -17.52
N ASN A 632 55.90 -42.44 -16.41
CA ASN A 632 56.07 -40.99 -16.22
C ASN A 632 54.97 -40.04 -16.76
N ALA A 633 53.78 -40.52 -17.11
CA ALA A 633 52.63 -39.65 -17.37
C ALA A 633 51.80 -39.39 -16.10
N VAL A 634 51.83 -38.16 -15.59
CA VAL A 634 51.07 -37.73 -14.39
C VAL A 634 49.73 -37.11 -14.78
N VAL A 635 48.61 -37.67 -14.30
CA VAL A 635 47.28 -37.04 -14.42
C VAL A 635 47.03 -36.21 -13.16
N MET A 636 47.08 -34.88 -13.28
CA MET A 636 46.83 -33.98 -12.13
C MET A 636 45.34 -33.69 -11.87
N GLY A 637 44.45 -33.89 -12.84
CA GLY A 637 43.01 -33.73 -12.65
C GLY A 637 42.18 -33.78 -13.93
N ILE A 638 40.85 -33.82 -13.78
CA ILE A 638 39.86 -33.78 -14.87
C ILE A 638 39.09 -32.46 -14.76
N TYR A 639 38.99 -31.72 -15.87
CA TYR A 639 38.31 -30.43 -15.92
C TYR A 639 37.09 -30.49 -16.84
N ILE A 640 36.01 -29.83 -16.45
CA ILE A 640 34.86 -29.52 -17.30
C ILE A 640 34.80 -28.01 -17.45
N GLU A 641 34.81 -27.52 -18.69
CA GLU A 641 34.72 -26.10 -18.98
C GLU A 641 33.32 -25.76 -19.51
N PHE A 642 32.66 -24.84 -18.83
CA PHE A 642 31.36 -24.30 -19.21
C PHE A 642 31.57 -22.94 -19.87
N SER A 643 31.06 -22.76 -21.10
CA SER A 643 31.01 -21.42 -21.70
C SER A 643 29.90 -20.59 -21.04
N TYR A 644 30.14 -19.29 -20.84
CA TYR A 644 29.15 -18.39 -20.22
C TYR A 644 27.83 -18.32 -21.01
N LYS A 645 27.88 -18.52 -22.34
CA LYS A 645 26.70 -18.62 -23.20
C LYS A 645 25.78 -19.78 -22.80
N ASN A 646 26.36 -20.89 -22.32
CA ASN A 646 25.62 -22.07 -21.84
C ASN A 646 25.22 -21.97 -20.36
N LEU A 647 25.80 -21.02 -19.60
CA LEU A 647 25.46 -20.77 -18.19
C LEU A 647 24.27 -19.79 -18.05
N LYS A 648 24.01 -18.96 -19.06
CA LYS A 648 22.96 -17.92 -19.06
C LYS A 648 21.53 -18.49 -18.99
N ASP A 649 21.37 -19.79 -19.27
CA ASP A 649 20.09 -20.53 -19.23
C ASP A 649 19.83 -21.29 -17.91
N LEU A 650 20.75 -21.21 -16.93
CA LEU A 650 20.74 -22.08 -15.75
C LEU A 650 20.05 -21.47 -14.53
N ASP A 651 18.77 -21.11 -14.63
CA ASP A 651 17.92 -21.02 -13.43
C ASP A 651 17.31 -22.39 -13.08
N ARG A 652 18.15 -23.44 -13.11
CA ARG A 652 17.71 -24.84 -12.98
C ARG A 652 18.73 -25.65 -12.19
N THR A 653 18.25 -26.65 -11.43
CA THR A 653 19.10 -27.56 -10.66
C THR A 653 19.67 -28.66 -11.57
N TYR A 654 20.99 -28.84 -11.54
CA TYR A 654 21.68 -29.91 -12.26
C TYR A 654 22.21 -30.94 -11.26
N VAL A 655 22.11 -32.20 -11.63
CA VAL A 655 22.72 -33.32 -10.91
C VAL A 655 23.92 -33.80 -11.72
N LEU A 656 25.09 -33.82 -11.07
CA LEU A 656 26.29 -34.47 -11.57
C LEU A 656 26.44 -35.80 -10.82
N ASP A 657 26.18 -36.90 -11.52
CA ASP A 657 26.36 -38.26 -11.01
C ASP A 657 27.68 -38.84 -11.53
N LEU A 658 28.56 -39.23 -10.60
CA LEU A 658 29.86 -39.82 -10.86
C LEU A 658 29.89 -41.22 -10.25
N GLN A 659 29.80 -42.25 -11.09
CA GLN A 659 29.81 -43.63 -10.65
C GLN A 659 31.16 -44.27 -10.95
N LYS A 660 31.89 -44.62 -9.88
CA LYS A 660 33.15 -45.35 -9.97
C LYS A 660 32.93 -46.76 -10.52
N LYS A 661 33.69 -47.18 -11.53
CA LYS A 661 33.70 -48.59 -11.96
C LYS A 661 34.60 -49.46 -11.08
N PRO A 662 34.33 -50.78 -10.97
CA PRO A 662 34.99 -51.66 -10.00
C PRO A 662 36.53 -51.72 -10.07
N LYS A 663 37.13 -51.43 -11.23
CA LYS A 663 38.59 -51.47 -11.46
C LYS A 663 39.27 -50.10 -11.44
N SER A 664 38.54 -49.05 -11.05
CA SER A 664 39.06 -47.69 -10.99
C SER A 664 39.67 -47.36 -9.62
N ASP A 665 40.62 -46.44 -9.57
CA ASP A 665 41.14 -45.83 -8.34
C ASP A 665 40.20 -44.71 -7.81
N ASN A 666 40.23 -44.41 -6.51
CA ASN A 666 39.36 -43.42 -5.84
C ASN A 666 39.74 -41.95 -6.17
N LEU A 667 38.74 -41.07 -6.26
CA LEU A 667 38.94 -39.61 -6.31
C LEU A 667 38.97 -39.02 -4.90
N ASN A 668 39.91 -38.11 -4.62
CA ASN A 668 40.12 -37.60 -3.26
C ASN A 668 39.34 -36.31 -2.94
N GLN A 669 39.09 -35.41 -3.90
CA GLN A 669 38.33 -34.15 -3.71
C GLN A 669 37.78 -33.58 -5.03
N LEU A 670 36.65 -32.85 -4.97
CA LEU A 670 36.05 -32.09 -6.08
C LEU A 670 36.10 -30.57 -5.78
N ARG A 671 36.46 -29.73 -6.76
CA ARG A 671 36.64 -28.27 -6.57
C ARG A 671 36.10 -27.45 -7.74
N ILE A 672 35.55 -26.26 -7.47
CA ILE A 672 35.18 -25.28 -8.49
C ILE A 672 36.28 -24.20 -8.57
N LEU A 673 36.76 -23.88 -9.78
CA LEU A 673 37.82 -22.88 -10.00
C LEU A 673 37.31 -21.72 -10.87
N LYS A 674 37.82 -20.50 -10.59
CA LYS A 674 37.48 -19.29 -11.34
C LYS A 674 38.65 -18.86 -12.25
N GLY A 675 38.44 -18.90 -13.56
CA GLY A 675 39.32 -18.33 -14.61
C GLY A 675 40.63 -19.10 -14.90
N ILE A 676 41.17 -18.93 -16.11
CA ILE A 676 42.50 -19.43 -16.52
C ILE A 676 43.48 -18.26 -16.51
N THR A 677 44.20 -18.07 -15.41
CA THR A 677 45.58 -17.55 -15.47
C THR A 677 46.40 -18.28 -14.43
N ASP A 678 47.67 -18.49 -14.72
CA ASP A 678 48.58 -19.46 -14.10
C ASP A 678 48.38 -19.68 -12.59
N TRP A 679 48.37 -20.96 -12.22
CA TRP A 679 48.29 -21.54 -10.88
C TRP A 679 48.67 -20.56 -9.75
N ASN A 680 47.72 -19.74 -9.30
CA ASN A 680 47.91 -18.84 -8.17
C ASN A 680 46.96 -19.24 -7.04
N PRO A 681 47.47 -19.67 -5.86
CA PRO A 681 46.67 -20.21 -4.75
C PRO A 681 45.77 -19.17 -4.04
N ILE A 682 45.56 -17.99 -4.62
CA ILE A 682 44.81 -16.87 -4.03
C ILE A 682 43.33 -16.87 -4.47
N ASN A 683 42.93 -17.67 -5.46
CA ASN A 683 41.51 -17.81 -5.80
C ASN A 683 40.80 -18.72 -4.78
N ASN A 684 39.90 -18.15 -3.96
CA ASN A 684 39.08 -18.85 -2.97
C ASN A 684 38.32 -20.02 -3.62
N PRO A 685 38.75 -21.28 -3.42
CA PRO A 685 38.06 -22.42 -4.00
C PRO A 685 36.90 -22.83 -3.09
N ILE A 686 35.75 -23.14 -3.69
CA ILE A 686 34.66 -23.82 -2.99
C ILE A 686 35.03 -25.30 -2.92
N TYR A 687 35.23 -25.81 -1.70
CA TYR A 687 35.58 -27.20 -1.44
C TYR A 687 34.31 -28.04 -1.35
N LEU A 688 34.20 -29.06 -2.20
CA LEU A 688 33.11 -30.02 -2.15
C LEU A 688 33.64 -31.36 -1.65
N THR A 689 33.08 -31.85 -0.56
CA THR A 689 33.46 -33.14 0.03
C THR A 689 32.78 -34.24 -0.76
N TYR A 690 33.56 -35.01 -1.52
CA TYR A 690 33.07 -36.19 -2.22
C TYR A 690 33.08 -37.40 -1.27
N LYS A 691 31.99 -38.16 -1.27
CA LYS A 691 31.89 -39.48 -0.66
C LYS A 691 31.25 -40.38 -1.71
N ASP A 692 31.79 -41.59 -1.93
CA ASP A 692 31.27 -42.51 -2.95
C ASP A 692 29.74 -42.63 -2.89
N GLY A 693 29.06 -42.18 -3.96
CA GLY A 693 27.60 -41.99 -4.03
C GLY A 693 27.21 -40.63 -4.61
N GLU A 694 25.94 -40.50 -5.05
CA GLU A 694 25.39 -39.29 -5.69
C GLU A 694 25.72 -38.02 -4.88
N THR A 695 26.55 -37.15 -5.45
CA THR A 695 26.81 -35.82 -4.90
C THR A 695 26.00 -34.82 -5.71
N ILE A 696 24.84 -34.41 -5.18
CA ILE A 696 23.99 -33.38 -5.81
C ILE A 696 24.58 -32.01 -5.48
N ILE A 697 25.02 -31.27 -6.49
CA ILE A 697 25.58 -29.93 -6.34
C ILE A 697 24.67 -28.94 -7.06
N ASN A 698 24.09 -27.98 -6.33
CA ASN A 698 23.39 -26.86 -6.95
C ASN A 698 24.43 -25.84 -7.46
N LEU A 699 24.80 -25.98 -8.74
CA LEU A 699 25.80 -25.09 -9.35
C LEU A 699 25.37 -23.63 -9.33
N TYR A 700 24.08 -23.30 -9.47
CA TYR A 700 23.62 -21.91 -9.51
C TYR A 700 23.81 -21.21 -8.16
N GLU A 701 23.36 -21.83 -7.06
CA GLU A 701 23.50 -21.25 -5.72
C GLU A 701 24.96 -21.06 -5.32
N GLU A 702 25.83 -22.02 -5.64
CA GLU A 702 27.26 -21.90 -5.31
C GLU A 702 27.98 -20.88 -6.20
N ILE A 703 27.57 -20.72 -7.47
CA ILE A 703 28.05 -19.64 -8.33
C ILE A 703 27.62 -18.28 -7.77
N MET A 704 26.36 -18.13 -7.33
CA MET A 704 25.82 -16.89 -6.79
C MET A 704 26.40 -16.52 -5.40
N LYS A 705 26.69 -17.50 -4.54
CA LYS A 705 27.43 -17.27 -3.29
C LYS A 705 28.86 -16.79 -3.56
N SER A 706 29.50 -17.31 -4.60
CA SER A 706 30.85 -16.87 -5.01
C SER A 706 30.87 -15.46 -5.63
N SER A 707 29.73 -15.00 -6.18
CA SER A 707 29.61 -13.74 -6.92
C SER A 707 29.17 -12.54 -6.08
N GLN A 708 28.98 -12.68 -4.76
CA GLN A 708 28.65 -11.56 -3.83
C GLN A 708 29.74 -10.47 -3.72
N LYS A 709 30.77 -10.48 -4.57
CA LYS A 709 31.68 -9.35 -4.77
C LYS A 709 31.47 -8.82 -6.19
N ASN A 710 30.88 -7.62 -6.30
CA ASN A 710 30.70 -6.80 -7.50
C ASN A 710 31.67 -7.18 -8.63
N ILE A 711 31.14 -7.72 -9.73
CA ILE A 711 31.91 -7.90 -10.96
C ILE A 711 31.37 -6.89 -11.97
N GLU A 712 32.00 -5.72 -11.99
CA GLU A 712 31.95 -4.82 -13.13
C GLU A 712 32.63 -5.50 -14.33
N TYR A 713 31.98 -5.41 -15.49
CA TYR A 713 32.37 -6.08 -16.72
C TYR A 713 33.61 -5.41 -17.33
N TYR A 714 34.79 -6.03 -17.19
CA TYR A 714 35.92 -5.81 -18.09
C TYR A 714 36.71 -7.12 -18.39
N SER A 715 36.90 -7.33 -19.69
CA SER A 715 37.87 -8.18 -20.43
C SER A 715 38.23 -9.61 -19.93
N GLY A 716 37.94 -10.60 -20.79
CA GLY A 716 38.97 -11.57 -21.18
C GLY A 716 38.71 -13.07 -20.93
N VAL A 717 37.81 -13.47 -20.04
CA VAL A 717 37.57 -14.92 -19.79
C VAL A 717 36.09 -15.23 -19.68
N ASN A 718 35.54 -15.90 -20.71
CA ASN A 718 34.11 -16.24 -20.87
C ASN A 718 33.76 -17.69 -20.49
N SER A 719 34.50 -18.32 -19.58
CA SER A 719 34.27 -19.71 -19.17
C SER A 719 34.42 -19.95 -17.65
N LEU A 720 33.62 -20.88 -17.13
CA LEU A 720 33.71 -21.42 -15.76
C LEU A 720 34.33 -22.82 -15.84
N GLN A 721 35.30 -23.14 -14.98
CA GLN A 721 35.96 -24.46 -14.98
C GLN A 721 35.69 -25.22 -13.68
N LEU A 722 35.14 -26.42 -13.80
CA LEU A 722 34.93 -27.36 -12.71
C LEU A 722 36.06 -28.40 -12.71
N LEU A 723 36.83 -28.46 -11.63
CA LEU A 723 37.83 -29.50 -11.40
C LEU A 723 37.14 -30.68 -10.70
N VAL A 724 36.88 -31.73 -11.45
CA VAL A 724 36.09 -32.88 -11.01
C VAL A 724 36.92 -33.84 -10.14
N GLY A 725 38.26 -33.71 -10.10
CA GLY A 725 39.12 -34.53 -9.25
C GLY A 725 40.59 -34.07 -9.18
N TYR A 726 41.20 -34.14 -8.00
CA TYR A 726 42.64 -33.91 -7.76
C TYR A 726 43.23 -34.96 -6.79
N PHE A 727 44.45 -35.45 -7.04
CA PHE A 727 45.17 -36.37 -6.14
C PHE A 727 46.03 -35.59 -5.15
N LYS A 728 45.72 -35.68 -3.86
CA LYS A 728 46.39 -34.88 -2.81
C LYS A 728 47.75 -35.41 -2.32
N SER A 729 48.31 -36.47 -2.90
CA SER A 729 49.66 -36.95 -2.53
C SER A 729 50.32 -37.67 -3.70
N PHE A 730 51.14 -36.93 -4.45
CA PHE A 730 52.06 -37.50 -5.43
C PHE A 730 53.36 -37.84 -4.69
N ASP A 731 53.49 -39.07 -4.20
CA ASP A 731 54.82 -39.65 -4.03
C ASP A 731 55.20 -40.27 -5.39
N LEU A 732 56.03 -39.56 -6.16
CA LEU A 732 56.42 -39.96 -7.52
C LEU A 732 57.12 -41.33 -7.57
N SER A 733 57.48 -41.91 -6.42
CA SER A 733 58.22 -43.17 -6.35
C SER A 733 57.36 -44.44 -6.29
N ALA A 734 56.03 -44.36 -6.10
CA ALA A 734 55.23 -45.53 -5.69
C ALA A 734 54.01 -45.94 -6.55
N SER A 735 53.56 -45.17 -7.54
CA SER A 735 52.36 -45.54 -8.32
C SER A 735 52.65 -45.77 -9.80
N THR A 736 52.87 -47.02 -10.21
CA THR A 736 53.20 -47.35 -11.60
C THR A 736 52.02 -47.69 -12.50
N ASN A 737 50.76 -47.71 -12.02
CA ASN A 737 49.58 -47.82 -12.89
C ASN A 737 48.32 -47.33 -12.14
N THR A 738 47.83 -46.13 -12.45
CA THR A 738 46.54 -45.62 -11.96
C THR A 738 45.49 -45.76 -13.07
N VAL A 739 44.36 -46.41 -12.78
CA VAL A 739 43.26 -46.60 -13.72
C VAL A 739 42.07 -45.75 -13.28
N LEU A 740 41.62 -44.85 -14.15
CA LEU A 740 40.43 -44.02 -13.92
C LEU A 740 39.34 -44.41 -14.91
N ASP A 741 38.32 -45.09 -14.37
CA ASP A 741 37.15 -45.55 -15.11
C ASP A 741 35.89 -45.20 -14.32
N TYR A 742 35.25 -44.10 -14.72
CA TYR A 742 34.05 -43.56 -14.09
C TYR A 742 32.99 -43.32 -15.16
N ASN A 743 31.73 -43.61 -14.81
CA ASN A 743 30.59 -43.15 -15.58
C ASN A 743 30.17 -41.78 -15.05
N MET A 744 30.15 -40.78 -15.94
CA MET A 744 29.71 -39.44 -15.59
C MET A 744 28.39 -39.14 -16.29
N SER A 745 27.41 -38.71 -15.51
CA SER A 745 26.10 -38.28 -16.01
C SER A 745 25.82 -36.88 -15.47
N MET A 746 25.51 -35.94 -16.35
CA MET A 746 25.00 -34.63 -15.93
C MET A 746 23.60 -34.47 -16.49
N TYR A 747 22.64 -34.24 -15.61
CA TYR A 747 21.24 -34.13 -16.01
C TYR A 747 20.52 -33.05 -15.21
N LEU A 748 19.53 -32.45 -15.85
CA LEU A 748 18.58 -31.56 -15.19
C LEU A 748 17.76 -32.39 -14.19
N LYS A 749 17.66 -31.96 -12.94
CA LYS A 749 16.79 -32.60 -11.95
C LYS A 749 15.32 -32.49 -12.36
#